data_AF-A0A9N8VPJ2-F1
#
_entry.id   AF-A0A9N8VPJ2-F1
#
_cell.length_a   1.000
_cell.length_b   1.000
_cell.length_c   1.000
_cell.angle_alpha   90.00
_cell.angle_beta   90.00
_cell.angle_gamma   90.00
#
_symmetry.space_group_name_H-M   'P 1'
#
loop_
_entity.id
_entity.type
_entity.pdbx_description
1 polymer ?
#
loop_
_entity_poly.entity_id
_entity_poly.type
_entity_poly.pdbx_seq_one_letter_code
_entity_poly.pdbx_strand_id
1 'polypeptide(L)'
;MYTHPSSNVPFRPGDWMCPNPSCLFQNFASRTHCMKCGTANMGYDAYGNPTGDQGGYGTTGHMPTAPAAAPFRPGDWYCPSCNSHNFASRFQCLRCNLSKPPQVASSAANTANMKPGDWLCRGEMCGYHNFAKRTHCAKCETNLFNSAGVRIGQIFTRAVTVSMQSQCTIPLSQQFTAVLAETSLLLQSSKLPSVVTRNKKQPVPLVSATRAVIKELPECIRQAERLYSLPFISLNDAKDLLKRSPSLQHCNVEDIISRVSASNFNRTLDRRAYVTSNSAYRISSYRRLPQLEAEANAHPNDAARQAEFYKESLRANNPHAVISRFERGKYAEDEECFQAYVTALARTDQADKILPKFIQKLERANAAGGNKTISTPDLVQSIVNGQGKKITVSNGVTSTTSGAKDNPIYVVVEEARGYMFWRALRWMGITFTYAFCILTFLSLALENSGLLKTGASQSEYEPSSQQVVKFSDVHGVDEAKEELEELVEFLKDPSKFTHLGGRLPKGVLLTGPPGTGKTLLARAVAGEAGVPFFFMSGSEFDEMYVGVGARRVRELFAAAKRKAPSIVFIDELDAIGSKRNPKDQIYMKQTLNQLLVDLDGFSQTEGVIFIAATNFPELLDKALVRPGRFDRHVAVPLPDVRGRMQIIRHHLKNVQVGSDVDISIIARGTPGFSGADLANLVNHAAIQASRDGCREVSMKHMEFAKDKILMGAERKSAYITPESKKVTAYHEGGHALVALYTPGAMPLHKATIMPRGASLGMTVQLPEMDKDSFTKKEYLAQLDVCMGGRVAEEIICGKDNVTSGAHNDIVQATKIAKQMVTQFGMSDKVGPVAHQDEDIYQLSAQTKLVIESEIRSLVESAQQRAANIIKTHKDELHRLADALIIHETLTQEEIELAIKGK
;
A
#
# COMPACT_ATOMS: atom_id res chain seq x y z
N MET A 1 25.56 28.69 20.40
CA MET A 1 26.32 28.39 21.63
C MET A 1 27.24 29.57 21.89
N TYR A 2 26.99 30.36 22.94
CA TYR A 2 27.92 31.40 23.37
C TYR A 2 28.60 30.92 24.66
N THR A 3 29.93 30.91 24.68
CA THR A 3 30.76 30.58 25.85
C THR A 3 31.54 31.82 26.26
N HIS A 4 31.46 32.23 27.53
CA HIS A 4 32.43 33.13 28.18
C HIS A 4 33.12 32.40 29.35
N PRO A 5 34.37 32.76 29.69
CA PRO A 5 35.35 31.83 30.25
C PRO A 5 35.60 32.06 31.74
N SER A 6 34.97 31.27 32.62
CA SER A 6 35.50 31.05 33.99
C SER A 6 34.80 29.94 34.80
N SER A 7 34.25 28.90 34.16
CA SER A 7 33.87 27.64 34.83
C SER A 7 33.61 26.52 33.82
N ASN A 8 34.36 25.41 33.91
CA ASN A 8 34.29 24.25 33.02
C ASN A 8 33.04 23.35 33.24
N VAL A 9 31.84 23.92 33.30
CA VAL A 9 30.58 23.16 33.37
C VAL A 9 29.59 23.71 32.33
N PRO A 10 29.02 22.88 31.43
CA PRO A 10 28.11 23.36 30.40
C PRO A 10 26.79 23.87 31.02
N PHE A 11 26.37 25.07 30.60
CA PHE A 11 25.12 25.71 31.03
C PHE A 11 23.91 24.90 30.56
N ARG A 12 23.11 24.38 31.49
CA ARG A 12 21.86 23.66 31.16
C ARG A 12 20.68 24.64 31.14
N PRO A 13 19.64 24.40 30.33
CA PRO A 13 18.45 25.25 30.33
C PRO A 13 17.81 25.32 31.73
N GLY A 14 17.70 26.52 32.28
CA GLY A 14 17.09 26.80 33.59
C GLY A 14 18.06 27.10 34.74
N ASP A 15 19.36 26.89 34.58
CA ASP A 15 20.36 27.32 35.57
C ASP A 15 20.47 28.85 35.63
N TRP A 16 20.75 29.42 36.80
CA TRP A 16 20.79 30.88 37.02
C TRP A 16 22.11 31.32 37.67
N MET A 17 22.54 32.54 37.36
CA MET A 17 23.77 33.13 37.92
C MET A 17 23.43 33.94 39.18
N CYS A 18 24.28 33.86 40.21
CA CYS A 18 24.09 34.64 41.43
C CYS A 18 24.11 36.16 41.14
N PRO A 19 23.09 36.94 41.54
CA PRO A 19 22.99 38.38 41.24
C PRO A 19 23.96 39.24 42.05
N ASN A 20 24.59 38.70 43.10
CA ASN A 20 25.65 39.39 43.83
C ASN A 20 26.90 39.53 42.93
N PRO A 21 27.32 40.77 42.56
CA PRO A 21 28.42 41.00 41.63
C PRO A 21 29.77 40.46 42.12
N SER A 22 29.92 40.28 43.43
CA SER A 22 31.14 39.73 44.04
C SER A 22 31.19 38.19 44.03
N CYS A 23 30.09 37.51 43.73
CA CYS A 23 30.00 36.03 43.77
C CYS A 23 29.89 35.39 42.39
N LEU A 24 28.96 35.88 41.55
CA LEU A 24 28.69 35.43 40.16
C LEU A 24 28.71 33.91 39.93
N PHE A 25 28.39 33.12 40.97
CA PHE A 25 28.44 31.67 40.91
C PHE A 25 27.22 31.12 40.18
N GLN A 26 27.42 30.13 39.30
CA GLN A 26 26.33 29.43 38.62
C GLN A 26 25.61 28.47 39.58
N ASN A 27 24.30 28.60 39.68
CA ASN A 27 23.45 27.76 40.52
C ASN A 27 22.48 26.95 39.67
N PHE A 28 22.16 25.74 40.15
CA PHE A 28 21.21 24.86 39.48
C PHE A 28 19.78 25.44 39.54
N ALA A 29 19.00 25.18 38.48
CA ALA A 29 17.60 25.61 38.36
C ALA A 29 16.71 25.30 39.59
N SER A 30 17.01 24.24 40.32
CA SER A 30 16.25 23.78 41.49
C SER A 30 16.53 24.54 42.78
N ARG A 31 17.48 25.48 42.80
CA ARG A 31 17.91 26.22 44.00
C ARG A 31 17.29 27.62 44.05
N THR A 32 16.78 27.98 45.22
CA THR A 32 16.25 29.32 45.51
C THR A 32 17.27 30.27 46.13
N HIS A 33 18.46 29.77 46.51
CA HIS A 33 19.56 30.55 47.09
C HIS A 33 20.91 30.09 46.50
N CYS A 34 21.85 31.02 46.38
CA CYS A 34 23.18 30.76 45.84
C CYS A 34 23.97 29.82 46.75
N MET A 35 24.55 28.75 46.19
CA MET A 35 25.32 27.75 46.95
C MET A 35 26.60 28.31 47.56
N LYS A 36 27.14 29.41 47.03
CA LYS A 36 28.43 29.95 47.48
C LYS A 36 28.29 31.08 48.50
N CYS A 37 27.29 31.95 48.37
CA CYS A 37 27.13 33.11 49.27
C CYS A 37 25.74 33.21 49.93
N GLY A 38 24.82 32.29 49.63
CA GLY A 38 23.49 32.28 50.25
C GLY A 38 22.51 33.35 49.72
N THR A 39 22.90 34.20 48.77
CA THR A 39 21.99 35.21 48.19
C THR A 39 20.78 34.56 47.52
N ALA A 40 19.57 35.01 47.85
CA ALA A 40 18.33 34.50 47.28
C ALA A 40 18.22 34.79 45.78
N ASN A 41 17.57 33.88 45.05
CA ASN A 41 17.21 34.06 43.65
C ASN A 41 16.07 35.08 43.56
N MET A 42 16.40 36.35 43.39
CA MET A 42 15.43 37.38 43.06
C MET A 42 15.09 37.20 41.59
N GLY A 43 13.95 36.59 41.31
CA GLY A 43 13.51 36.35 39.94
C GLY A 43 13.52 37.65 39.14
N TYR A 44 14.21 37.64 38.01
CA TYR A 44 14.11 38.67 37.00
C TYR A 44 13.23 38.14 35.86
N ASP A 45 12.34 38.97 35.36
CA ASP A 45 11.64 38.71 34.10
C ASP A 45 12.60 38.81 32.90
N ALA A 46 12.13 38.46 31.70
CA ALA A 46 12.95 38.29 30.48
C ALA A 46 13.72 39.56 30.02
N TYR A 47 13.54 40.68 30.70
CA TYR A 47 14.22 41.96 30.47
C TYR A 47 15.05 42.47 31.67
N GLY A 48 15.16 41.70 32.77
CA GLY A 48 16.11 41.99 33.83
C GLY A 48 15.63 42.92 34.96
N ASN A 49 14.32 43.01 35.26
CA ASN A 49 13.81 43.82 36.37
C ASN A 49 13.41 42.98 37.60
N PRO A 50 13.70 43.45 38.84
CA PRO A 50 13.36 42.71 40.06
C PRO A 50 11.88 42.89 40.43
N THR A 51 11.14 41.78 40.59
CA THR A 51 9.75 41.83 41.05
C THR A 51 9.67 41.74 42.58
N GLY A 52 9.37 42.85 43.26
CA GLY A 52 9.15 42.91 44.72
C GLY A 52 8.67 44.28 45.24
N ASP A 53 7.36 44.37 45.42
CA ASP A 53 6.48 45.29 46.18
C ASP A 53 7.06 46.48 47.01
N GLN A 54 6.54 47.70 46.78
CA GLN A 54 6.49 48.82 47.74
C GLN A 54 5.23 49.70 47.54
N GLY A 55 4.38 49.79 48.57
CA GLY A 55 3.62 51.01 48.91
C GLY A 55 2.09 50.95 48.73
N GLY A 56 1.34 50.69 49.82
CA GLY A 56 -0.12 50.70 49.83
C GLY A 56 -0.78 52.00 50.31
N TYR A 57 -2.07 52.17 49.95
CA TYR A 57 -3.15 52.76 50.75
C TYR A 57 -4.48 52.16 50.26
N GLY A 58 -5.37 51.78 51.19
CA GLY A 58 -6.41 50.79 50.97
C GLY A 58 -7.72 51.26 50.34
N THR A 59 -8.51 50.30 49.85
CA THR A 59 -9.85 49.93 50.37
C THR A 59 -10.46 48.77 49.54
N THR A 60 -11.24 47.94 50.23
CA THR A 60 -12.18 46.90 49.74
C THR A 60 -11.67 45.65 49.00
N GLY A 61 -11.41 44.61 49.80
CA GLY A 61 -11.97 43.26 49.66
C GLY A 61 -11.80 42.47 48.35
N HIS A 62 -10.78 41.62 48.27
CA HIS A 62 -10.83 40.27 47.68
C HIS A 62 -9.63 39.45 48.20
N MET A 63 -9.86 38.18 48.58
CA MET A 63 -8.83 37.23 49.03
C MET A 63 -7.79 36.98 47.92
N PRO A 64 -6.47 36.99 48.19
CA PRO A 64 -5.48 36.55 47.21
C PRO A 64 -5.46 35.03 47.10
N THR A 65 -5.69 34.55 45.88
CA THR A 65 -5.50 33.18 45.42
C THR A 65 -4.05 32.72 45.57
N ALA A 66 -3.87 31.45 45.95
CA ALA A 66 -2.60 30.79 46.26
C ALA A 66 -1.54 30.85 45.14
N PRO A 67 -0.23 30.80 45.46
CA PRO A 67 0.85 30.79 44.48
C PRO A 67 0.84 29.50 43.64
N ALA A 68 1.18 29.64 42.36
CA ALA A 68 1.19 28.59 41.35
C ALA A 68 1.96 27.33 41.79
N ALA A 69 1.26 26.19 41.79
CA ALA A 69 1.79 24.89 42.16
C ALA A 69 2.80 24.38 41.13
N ALA A 70 3.93 23.84 41.61
CA ALA A 70 4.88 23.11 40.79
C ALA A 70 4.20 21.91 40.09
N PRO A 71 4.56 21.58 38.83
CA PRO A 71 3.90 20.52 38.09
C PRO A 71 4.13 19.15 38.76
N PHE A 72 3.02 18.48 39.04
CA PHE A 72 2.98 17.16 39.68
C PHE A 72 3.67 16.12 38.79
N ARG A 73 4.70 15.44 39.30
CA ARG A 73 5.36 14.36 38.54
C ARG A 73 4.54 13.08 38.66
N PRO A 74 4.46 12.24 37.61
CA PRO A 74 3.75 10.96 37.67
C PRO A 74 4.24 10.11 38.85
N GLY A 75 3.35 9.81 39.80
CA GLY A 75 3.63 8.97 40.97
C GLY A 75 3.84 9.69 42.31
N ASP A 76 3.99 11.02 42.30
CA ASP A 76 3.96 11.84 43.52
C ASP A 76 2.59 11.71 44.22
N TRP A 77 2.48 12.03 45.51
CA TRP A 77 1.25 11.85 46.27
C TRP A 77 1.08 12.88 47.39
N TYR A 78 -0.16 13.29 47.65
CA TYR A 78 -0.51 14.14 48.78
C TYR A 78 -0.86 13.29 50.00
N CYS A 79 -0.38 13.71 51.16
CA CYS A 79 -0.75 13.05 52.40
C CYS A 79 -2.20 13.39 52.78
N PRO A 80 -3.09 12.41 52.97
CA PRO A 80 -4.51 12.66 53.26
C PRO A 80 -4.73 13.33 54.63
N SER A 81 -3.77 13.23 55.55
CA SER A 81 -3.89 13.82 56.90
C SER A 81 -3.43 15.29 56.97
N CYS A 82 -2.37 15.68 56.26
CA CYS A 82 -1.78 17.01 56.39
C CYS A 82 -1.65 17.78 55.06
N ASN A 83 -2.14 17.19 53.97
CA ASN A 83 -2.12 17.73 52.61
C ASN A 83 -0.73 18.16 52.08
N SER A 84 0.35 17.64 52.68
CA SER A 84 1.72 17.88 52.21
C SER A 84 1.98 17.08 50.94
N HIS A 85 2.62 17.71 49.95
CA HIS A 85 3.14 17.06 48.75
C HIS A 85 4.32 16.14 49.13
N ASN A 86 4.33 14.90 48.63
CA ASN A 86 5.42 13.94 48.84
C ASN A 86 5.83 13.33 47.50
N PHE A 87 7.14 13.19 47.29
CA PHE A 87 7.68 12.57 46.09
C PHE A 87 7.32 11.08 45.99
N ALA A 88 7.24 10.57 44.76
CA ALA A 88 6.83 9.20 44.43
C ALA A 88 7.62 8.13 45.20
N SER A 89 8.91 8.38 45.43
CA SER A 89 9.86 7.47 46.10
C SER A 89 9.66 7.39 47.62
N ARG A 90 8.87 8.27 48.23
CA ARG A 90 8.65 8.26 49.68
C ARG A 90 7.44 7.42 50.06
N PHE A 91 7.67 6.46 50.95
CA PHE A 91 6.65 5.59 51.56
C PHE A 91 6.01 6.19 52.82
N GLN A 92 6.52 7.30 53.34
CA GLN A 92 5.98 8.03 54.48
C GLN A 92 5.96 9.53 54.18
N CYS A 93 4.95 10.22 54.70
CA CYS A 93 4.81 11.66 54.52
C CYS A 93 5.95 12.42 55.20
N LEU A 94 6.56 13.37 54.49
CA LEU A 94 7.62 14.24 54.99
C LEU A 94 7.21 15.02 56.25
N ARG A 95 5.92 15.37 56.39
CA ARG A 95 5.47 16.29 57.43
C ARG A 95 4.87 15.59 58.65
N CYS A 96 4.14 14.48 58.48
CA CYS A 96 3.47 13.79 59.58
C CYS A 96 3.82 12.31 59.70
N ASN A 97 4.79 11.81 58.92
CA ASN A 97 5.22 10.40 58.89
C ASN A 97 4.14 9.35 58.60
N LEU A 98 2.94 9.76 58.18
CA LEU A 98 1.88 8.84 57.77
C LEU A 98 2.33 8.03 56.55
N SER A 99 2.11 6.71 56.58
CA SER A 99 2.44 5.83 55.46
C SER A 99 1.65 6.19 54.20
N LYS A 100 2.28 5.96 53.04
CA LYS A 100 1.68 6.19 51.73
C LYS A 100 0.40 5.35 51.59
N PRO A 101 -0.76 5.96 51.32
CA PRO A 101 -2.00 5.21 51.17
C PRO A 101 -1.90 4.26 49.96
N PRO A 102 -2.45 3.04 50.04
CA PRO A 102 -2.44 2.09 48.93
C PRO A 102 -3.19 2.70 47.73
N GLN A 103 -2.52 2.81 46.59
CA GLN A 103 -3.15 3.37 45.39
C GLN A 103 -4.19 2.41 44.82
N VAL A 104 -5.44 2.87 44.74
CA VAL A 104 -6.47 2.24 43.92
C VAL A 104 -6.00 2.31 42.47
N ALA A 105 -5.83 1.16 41.83
CA ALA A 105 -5.28 1.05 40.48
C ALA A 105 -6.17 1.77 39.47
N SER A 106 -5.74 2.95 39.00
CA SER A 106 -6.27 3.57 37.79
C SER A 106 -5.58 2.95 36.57
N SER A 107 -6.37 2.32 35.71
CA SER A 107 -5.99 1.47 34.59
C SER A 107 -5.45 2.22 33.35
N ALA A 108 -4.81 3.38 33.51
CA ALA A 108 -4.43 4.25 32.38
C ALA A 108 -2.92 4.52 32.21
N ALA A 109 -2.04 4.12 33.15
CA ALA A 109 -0.63 4.52 33.12
C ALA A 109 0.39 3.41 32.77
N ASN A 110 -0.02 2.15 32.62
CA ASN A 110 0.93 1.02 32.42
C ASN A 110 0.91 0.38 31.01
N THR A 111 0.21 0.96 30.04
CA THR A 111 0.09 0.41 28.68
C THR A 111 1.02 1.05 27.65
N ALA A 112 1.75 2.12 28.01
CA ALA A 112 2.52 2.91 27.04
C ALA A 112 3.83 2.27 26.54
N ASN A 113 4.28 1.14 27.11
CA ASN A 113 5.57 0.50 26.77
C ASN A 113 5.52 -1.03 26.61
N MET A 114 4.32 -1.64 26.46
CA MET A 114 4.21 -3.09 26.28
C MET A 114 4.44 -3.49 24.83
N LYS A 115 5.32 -4.47 24.58
CA LYS A 115 5.48 -5.08 23.26
C LYS A 115 4.37 -6.10 23.03
N PRO A 116 3.98 -6.38 21.76
CA PRO A 116 2.99 -7.41 21.47
C PRO A 116 3.37 -8.77 22.08
N GLY A 117 2.51 -9.30 22.96
CA GLY A 117 2.71 -10.59 23.64
C GLY A 117 3.11 -10.49 25.12
N ASP A 118 3.56 -9.33 25.61
CA ASP A 118 3.81 -9.13 27.04
C ASP A 118 2.48 -9.10 27.83
N TRP A 119 2.50 -9.49 29.11
CA TRP A 119 1.30 -9.59 29.94
C TRP A 119 1.49 -9.09 31.37
N LEU A 120 0.41 -8.58 31.96
CA LEU A 120 0.39 -8.08 33.34
C LEU A 120 -0.16 -9.16 34.29
N CYS A 121 0.51 -9.36 35.42
CA CYS A 121 0.08 -10.33 36.41
C CYS A 121 -1.25 -9.92 37.07
N ARG A 122 -2.26 -10.81 37.00
CA ARG A 122 -3.58 -10.65 37.63
C ARG A 122 -3.70 -11.28 39.03
N GLY A 123 -2.61 -11.76 39.61
CA GLY A 123 -2.61 -12.18 41.03
C GLY A 123 -3.01 -11.02 41.92
N GLU A 124 -3.78 -11.28 42.97
CA GLU A 124 -4.29 -10.24 43.88
C GLU A 124 -3.16 -9.28 44.28
N MET A 125 -3.35 -8.01 43.92
CA MET A 125 -2.42 -6.89 44.18
C MET A 125 -1.02 -6.94 43.53
N CYS A 126 -0.74 -7.84 42.58
CA CYS A 126 0.60 -7.94 41.98
C CYS A 126 0.87 -6.92 40.84
N GLY A 127 0.07 -6.92 39.78
CA GLY A 127 0.16 -5.96 38.66
C GLY A 127 1.51 -5.91 37.90
N TYR A 128 2.42 -6.88 38.12
CA TYR A 128 3.78 -6.85 37.57
C TYR A 128 3.80 -7.18 36.06
N HIS A 129 4.63 -6.46 35.30
CA HIS A 129 4.83 -6.68 33.86
C HIS A 129 5.73 -7.88 33.60
N ASN A 130 5.25 -8.83 32.80
CA ASN A 130 5.97 -10.04 32.42
C ASN A 130 6.17 -10.08 30.90
N PHE A 131 7.39 -10.41 30.48
CA PHE A 131 7.72 -10.58 29.07
C PHE A 131 7.00 -11.80 28.48
N ALA A 132 6.63 -11.74 27.19
CA ALA A 132 5.83 -12.75 26.46
C ALA A 132 6.28 -14.20 26.64
N LYS A 133 7.58 -14.43 26.83
CA LYS A 133 8.18 -15.76 27.01
C LYS A 133 7.96 -16.39 28.39
N ARG A 134 7.45 -15.65 29.37
CA ARG A 134 7.24 -16.15 30.74
C ARG A 134 5.82 -16.68 30.91
N THR A 135 5.72 -17.90 31.43
CA THR A 135 4.45 -18.56 31.79
C THR A 135 4.04 -18.33 33.24
N HIS A 136 4.89 -17.69 34.05
CA HIS A 136 4.64 -17.32 35.44
C HIS A 136 5.18 -15.93 35.73
N CYS A 137 4.56 -15.25 36.71
CA CYS A 137 4.95 -13.91 37.11
C CYS A 137 6.33 -13.89 37.75
N ALA A 138 7.20 -12.99 37.31
CA ALA A 138 8.55 -12.83 37.84
C ALA A 138 8.60 -12.41 39.32
N LYS A 139 7.52 -11.84 39.85
CA LYS A 139 7.48 -11.24 41.18
C LYS A 139 6.73 -12.07 42.22
N CYS A 140 5.66 -12.76 41.82
CA CYS A 140 4.80 -13.53 42.75
C CYS A 140 4.57 -14.97 42.27
N GLU A 141 5.28 -15.39 41.22
CA GLU A 141 5.28 -16.76 40.67
C GLU A 141 3.90 -17.29 40.22
N THR A 142 2.89 -16.43 40.17
CA THR A 142 1.55 -16.80 39.71
C THR A 142 1.56 -17.09 38.21
N ASN A 143 1.01 -18.24 37.81
CA ASN A 143 0.96 -18.66 36.41
C ASN A 143 0.07 -17.76 35.55
N LEU A 144 0.40 -17.67 34.26
CA LEU A 144 -0.39 -16.99 33.23
C LEU A 144 -1.74 -17.70 33.08
N PHE A 145 -2.83 -16.95 33.26
CA PHE A 145 -4.19 -17.41 33.03
C PHE A 145 -4.62 -17.10 31.59
N ASN A 146 -5.31 -18.03 30.93
CA ASN A 146 -5.97 -17.75 29.66
C ASN A 146 -7.25 -16.91 29.87
N SER A 147 -7.84 -16.40 28.79
CA SER A 147 -9.08 -15.59 28.79
C SER A 147 -10.32 -16.27 29.37
N ALA A 148 -10.21 -17.55 29.78
CA ALA A 148 -11.26 -18.34 30.43
C ALA A 148 -10.93 -18.69 31.90
N GLY A 149 -9.84 -18.17 32.48
CA GLY A 149 -9.57 -18.28 33.93
C GLY A 149 -9.00 -19.61 34.42
N VAL A 150 -8.41 -20.45 33.56
CA VAL A 150 -7.82 -21.76 33.96
C VAL A 150 -6.30 -21.67 34.13
N ARG A 151 -5.76 -22.24 35.23
CA ARG A 151 -4.32 -22.29 35.56
C ARG A 151 -3.58 -23.25 34.64
N ILE A 152 -2.53 -22.78 33.95
CA ILE A 152 -1.68 -23.61 33.10
C ILE A 152 -0.37 -23.91 33.85
N GLY A 153 -0.20 -25.15 34.29
CA GLY A 153 1.05 -25.65 34.85
C GLY A 153 0.89 -27.04 35.47
N GLN A 154 1.28 -28.07 34.70
CA GLN A 154 1.40 -29.50 35.03
C GLN A 154 0.09 -30.30 35.15
N ILE A 155 -0.15 -31.19 34.17
CA ILE A 155 -0.17 -32.66 34.30
C ILE A 155 -0.20 -33.23 32.87
N PHE A 156 0.99 -33.55 32.36
CA PHE A 156 1.17 -34.78 31.58
C PHE A 156 1.14 -35.93 32.60
N THR A 157 0.68 -37.11 32.15
CA THR A 157 0.75 -38.41 32.85
C THR A 157 -0.11 -38.58 34.13
N ARG A 158 -1.33 -39.09 33.95
CA ARG A 158 -1.83 -40.31 34.62
C ARG A 158 -3.26 -40.65 34.17
N ALA A 159 -3.38 -41.65 33.32
CA ALA A 159 -4.53 -42.55 33.29
C ALA A 159 -4.01 -43.91 32.78
N VAL A 160 -3.53 -44.72 33.71
CA VAL A 160 -3.31 -46.16 33.56
C VAL A 160 -4.33 -46.82 34.48
N THR A 161 -5.10 -47.74 33.87
CA THR A 161 -5.82 -48.89 34.43
C THR A 161 -6.96 -48.67 35.41
N VAL A 162 -8.18 -49.06 35.01
CA VAL A 162 -8.98 -50.21 35.53
C VAL A 162 -10.00 -50.54 34.42
N SER A 163 -9.78 -51.58 33.62
CA SER A 163 -10.29 -52.97 33.78
C SER A 163 -11.58 -53.20 32.99
N MET A 164 -11.45 -53.86 31.83
CA MET A 164 -12.01 -55.18 31.52
C MET A 164 -13.52 -55.20 31.23
N GLN A 165 -13.90 -55.36 29.96
CA GLN A 165 -14.37 -56.64 29.39
C GLN A 165 -14.76 -56.52 27.91
N SER A 166 -14.53 -57.62 27.18
CA SER A 166 -14.74 -57.93 25.74
C SER A 166 -13.73 -57.31 24.75
N GLN A 167 -12.62 -57.98 24.37
CA GLN A 167 -12.45 -59.19 23.52
C GLN A 167 -13.02 -58.96 22.09
N CYS A 168 -12.30 -59.07 20.96
CA CYS A 168 -11.11 -59.85 20.61
C CYS A 168 -10.19 -59.17 19.54
N THR A 169 -8.92 -59.50 19.72
CA THR A 169 -7.67 -59.41 18.93
C THR A 169 -7.63 -60.18 17.59
N ILE A 170 -7.06 -59.62 16.49
CA ILE A 170 -5.76 -59.99 15.80
C ILE A 170 -5.90 -61.10 14.71
N PRO A 171 -5.07 -61.27 13.63
CA PRO A 171 -4.06 -60.41 12.92
C PRO A 171 -4.10 -60.43 11.35
N LEU A 172 -3.21 -59.63 10.75
CA LEU A 172 -2.57 -59.89 9.44
C LEU A 172 -1.87 -61.26 9.37
N SER A 173 -2.11 -62.03 8.31
CA SER A 173 -1.16 -62.86 7.54
C SER A 173 -1.96 -63.63 6.48
N GLN A 174 -1.59 -63.60 5.19
CA GLN A 174 -0.64 -64.56 4.66
C GLN A 174 0.18 -63.97 3.51
N GLN A 175 1.47 -64.29 3.59
CA GLN A 175 2.48 -64.29 2.55
C GLN A 175 2.01 -65.13 1.35
N PHE A 176 2.39 -64.76 0.13
CA PHE A 176 3.34 -65.53 -0.69
C PHE A 176 3.50 -64.91 -2.09
N THR A 177 4.67 -64.30 -2.29
CA THR A 177 5.38 -64.21 -3.56
C THR A 177 5.71 -65.60 -4.12
N ALA A 178 5.43 -65.84 -5.40
CA ALA A 178 6.21 -66.63 -6.38
C ALA A 178 5.33 -66.90 -7.63
N VAL A 179 5.77 -67.00 -8.90
CA VAL A 179 7.03 -66.87 -9.65
C VAL A 179 6.61 -67.17 -11.12
N LEU A 180 7.12 -66.39 -12.08
CA LEU A 180 7.29 -66.67 -13.53
C LEU A 180 6.07 -66.92 -14.43
N ALA A 181 5.94 -66.13 -15.51
CA ALA A 181 6.29 -66.59 -16.87
C ALA A 181 6.16 -65.45 -17.91
N GLU A 182 7.07 -65.54 -18.88
CA GLU A 182 7.48 -64.57 -19.88
C GLU A 182 6.67 -64.61 -21.20
N THR A 183 6.91 -63.57 -22.02
CA THR A 183 7.01 -63.56 -23.50
C THR A 183 5.76 -63.48 -24.40
N SER A 184 5.66 -62.31 -25.06
CA SER A 184 5.79 -62.08 -26.52
C SER A 184 4.77 -62.63 -27.54
N LEU A 185 4.37 -61.69 -28.43
CA LEU A 185 4.07 -61.86 -29.86
C LEU A 185 2.83 -62.68 -30.27
N LEU A 186 1.90 -62.00 -30.98
CA LEU A 186 1.45 -62.45 -32.31
C LEU A 186 0.77 -61.31 -33.08
N LEU A 187 1.46 -60.91 -34.14
CA LEU A 187 0.96 -60.16 -35.29
C LEU A 187 0.31 -61.14 -36.28
N GLN A 188 -0.54 -60.61 -37.16
CA GLN A 188 -1.05 -61.19 -38.41
C GLN A 188 -2.28 -62.12 -38.35
N SER A 189 -3.41 -61.63 -38.86
CA SER A 189 -3.97 -62.23 -40.08
C SER A 189 -4.71 -61.21 -40.95
N SER A 190 -4.34 -61.21 -42.21
CA SER A 190 -4.88 -60.51 -43.37
C SER A 190 -6.20 -61.11 -43.85
N LYS A 191 -7.09 -60.30 -44.45
CA LYS A 191 -7.78 -60.58 -45.73
C LYS A 191 -8.72 -59.43 -46.14
N LEU A 192 -8.45 -58.85 -47.31
CA LEU A 192 -9.43 -58.21 -48.21
C LEU A 192 -9.90 -59.27 -49.23
N PRO A 193 -11.11 -59.15 -49.81
CA PRO A 193 -11.16 -58.82 -51.24
C PRO A 193 -12.34 -57.93 -51.71
N SER A 194 -12.02 -57.11 -52.73
CA SER A 194 -12.74 -56.62 -53.93
C SER A 194 -14.27 -56.66 -54.06
N VAL A 195 -14.89 -55.54 -54.50
CA VAL A 195 -15.65 -55.38 -55.78
C VAL A 195 -15.79 -53.88 -56.12
N VAL A 196 -15.51 -53.54 -57.38
CA VAL A 196 -15.69 -52.24 -58.04
C VAL A 196 -17.12 -52.16 -58.60
N THR A 197 -17.87 -51.09 -58.32
CA THR A 197 -18.60 -50.29 -59.33
C THR A 197 -19.13 -48.97 -58.78
N ARG A 198 -18.74 -47.90 -59.49
CA ARG A 198 -19.13 -46.48 -59.48
C ARG A 198 -20.53 -46.12 -58.93
N ASN A 199 -20.57 -45.24 -57.93
CA ASN A 199 -21.00 -43.84 -58.10
C ASN A 199 -20.72 -42.96 -56.86
N LYS A 200 -19.98 -41.87 -57.10
CA LYS A 200 -19.71 -40.65 -56.31
C LYS A 200 -19.83 -40.69 -54.75
N LYS A 201 -18.65 -40.62 -54.09
CA LYS A 201 -18.26 -39.95 -52.80
C LYS A 201 -19.44 -39.45 -51.93
N GLN A 202 -19.65 -39.79 -50.65
CA GLN A 202 -18.82 -40.22 -49.51
C GLN A 202 -19.69 -40.99 -48.48
N PRO A 203 -19.16 -41.96 -47.70
CA PRO A 203 -19.88 -42.59 -46.60
C PRO A 203 -19.50 -42.01 -45.21
N VAL A 204 -20.51 -41.89 -44.36
CA VAL A 204 -20.45 -41.76 -42.89
C VAL A 204 -20.14 -43.15 -42.30
N PRO A 205 -19.23 -43.30 -41.32
CA PRO A 205 -19.68 -43.82 -40.02
C PRO A 205 -18.86 -43.41 -38.77
N LEU A 206 -19.52 -43.58 -37.61
CA LEU A 206 -18.94 -43.88 -36.30
C LEU A 206 -17.99 -42.87 -35.60
N VAL A 207 -18.42 -41.60 -35.49
CA VAL A 207 -17.78 -40.65 -34.52
C VAL A 207 -18.82 -39.94 -33.62
N SER A 208 -20.12 -40.20 -33.73
CA SER A 208 -21.11 -39.38 -33.03
C SER A 208 -21.38 -39.77 -31.56
N ALA A 209 -21.23 -41.04 -31.17
CA ALA A 209 -21.59 -41.47 -29.81
C ALA A 209 -20.50 -41.18 -28.75
N THR A 210 -19.22 -41.33 -29.09
CA THR A 210 -18.10 -40.97 -28.18
C THR A 210 -17.84 -39.48 -28.12
N ARG A 211 -18.31 -38.69 -29.10
CA ARG A 211 -18.13 -37.22 -29.10
C ARG A 211 -19.20 -36.48 -28.30
N ALA A 212 -20.36 -37.10 -28.02
CA ALA A 212 -21.39 -36.54 -27.14
C ALA A 212 -20.96 -36.58 -25.67
N VAL A 213 -20.39 -37.70 -25.21
CA VAL A 213 -19.88 -37.85 -23.81
C VAL A 213 -18.69 -36.93 -23.54
N ILE A 214 -17.87 -36.62 -24.55
CA ILE A 214 -16.74 -35.68 -24.44
C ILE A 214 -17.21 -34.21 -24.45
N LYS A 215 -18.41 -33.90 -24.95
CA LYS A 215 -18.94 -32.52 -25.02
C LYS A 215 -19.56 -32.01 -23.72
N GLU A 216 -20.07 -32.89 -22.85
CA GLU A 216 -20.69 -32.47 -21.56
C GLU A 216 -19.71 -32.45 -20.38
N LEU A 217 -18.57 -33.16 -20.48
CA LEU A 217 -17.52 -33.17 -19.47
C LEU A 217 -17.03 -31.76 -19.02
N PRO A 218 -16.87 -30.76 -19.93
CA PRO A 218 -16.44 -29.40 -19.57
C PRO A 218 -17.50 -28.59 -18.81
N GLU A 219 -18.77 -28.98 -18.89
CA GLU A 219 -19.89 -28.27 -18.25
C GLU A 219 -20.08 -28.79 -16.82
N CYS A 220 -19.98 -30.11 -16.64
CA CYS A 220 -19.89 -30.78 -15.33
C CYS A 220 -18.70 -30.29 -14.49
N ILE A 221 -17.51 -30.15 -15.11
CA ILE A 221 -16.31 -29.63 -14.43
C ILE A 221 -16.51 -28.16 -14.02
N ARG A 222 -17.12 -27.33 -14.88
CA ARG A 222 -17.42 -25.91 -14.56
C ARG A 222 -18.44 -25.77 -13.44
N GLN A 223 -19.41 -26.68 -13.36
CA GLN A 223 -20.42 -26.67 -12.29
C GLN A 223 -19.81 -27.07 -10.94
N ALA A 224 -18.89 -28.04 -10.94
CA ALA A 224 -18.10 -28.41 -9.76
C ALA A 224 -17.12 -27.29 -9.33
N GLU A 225 -16.43 -26.64 -10.28
CA GLU A 225 -15.54 -25.50 -9.98
C GLU A 225 -16.31 -24.31 -9.38
N ARG A 226 -17.57 -24.06 -9.79
CA ARG A 226 -18.40 -23.01 -9.18
C ARG A 226 -18.77 -23.32 -7.73
N LEU A 227 -19.14 -24.57 -7.42
CA LEU A 227 -19.48 -24.97 -6.05
C LEU A 227 -18.28 -24.88 -5.10
N TYR A 228 -17.07 -25.20 -5.58
CA TYR A 228 -15.83 -25.07 -4.80
C TYR A 228 -15.31 -23.63 -4.69
N SER A 229 -15.83 -22.68 -5.47
CA SER A 229 -15.43 -21.26 -5.45
C SER A 229 -16.21 -20.40 -4.46
N LEU A 230 -17.25 -20.94 -3.81
CA LEU A 230 -18.06 -20.22 -2.83
C LEU A 230 -17.35 -20.18 -1.46
N PRO A 231 -17.23 -19.00 -0.81
CA PRO A 231 -16.66 -18.92 0.53
C PRO A 231 -17.64 -19.54 1.56
N PHE A 232 -17.10 -20.33 2.50
CA PHE A 232 -17.78 -20.95 3.67
C PHE A 232 -18.49 -22.32 3.52
N ILE A 233 -18.25 -23.12 2.48
CA ILE A 233 -18.75 -24.51 2.40
C ILE A 233 -17.67 -25.54 2.77
N SER A 234 -18.00 -26.53 3.61
CA SER A 234 -17.07 -27.62 3.96
C SER A 234 -16.93 -28.64 2.81
N LEU A 235 -15.76 -29.29 2.70
CA LEU A 235 -15.46 -30.23 1.61
C LEU A 235 -16.40 -31.44 1.57
N ASN A 236 -17.01 -31.79 2.71
CA ASN A 236 -17.97 -32.91 2.80
C ASN A 236 -19.37 -32.47 2.35
N ASP A 237 -19.78 -31.24 2.65
CA ASP A 237 -21.08 -30.71 2.22
C ASP A 237 -21.12 -30.47 0.70
N ALA A 238 -20.00 -30.03 0.11
CA ALA A 238 -19.86 -29.92 -1.34
C ALA A 238 -19.99 -31.28 -2.06
N LYS A 239 -19.46 -32.35 -1.46
CA LYS A 239 -19.56 -33.73 -1.99
C LYS A 239 -21.00 -34.24 -1.96
N ASP A 240 -21.75 -33.94 -0.90
CA ASP A 240 -23.14 -34.38 -0.78
C ASP A 240 -24.09 -33.59 -1.71
N LEU A 241 -23.82 -32.31 -1.96
CA LEU A 241 -24.56 -31.50 -2.94
C LEU A 241 -24.30 -31.93 -4.39
N LEU A 242 -23.06 -32.33 -4.72
CA LEU A 242 -22.70 -32.88 -6.03
C LEU A 242 -23.37 -34.23 -6.30
N LYS A 243 -23.50 -35.10 -5.28
CA LYS A 243 -24.22 -36.39 -5.39
C LYS A 243 -25.72 -36.24 -5.57
N ARG A 244 -26.32 -35.13 -5.14
CA ARG A 244 -27.77 -34.87 -5.22
C ARG A 244 -28.20 -34.14 -6.50
N SER A 245 -27.26 -33.74 -7.36
CA SER A 245 -27.57 -33.01 -8.60
C SER A 245 -27.98 -33.96 -9.74
N PRO A 246 -29.17 -33.79 -10.36
CA PRO A 246 -29.69 -34.72 -11.36
C PRO A 246 -28.83 -34.82 -12.63
N SER A 247 -28.10 -33.76 -12.97
CA SER A 247 -27.23 -33.68 -14.16
C SER A 247 -25.92 -34.47 -14.06
N LEU A 248 -25.55 -34.98 -12.88
CA LEU A 248 -24.25 -35.61 -12.62
C LEU A 248 -24.32 -37.09 -12.27
N GLN A 249 -25.52 -37.70 -12.30
CA GLN A 249 -25.73 -39.11 -11.91
C GLN A 249 -24.99 -40.13 -12.78
N HIS A 250 -24.56 -39.75 -13.98
CA HIS A 250 -23.90 -40.62 -14.96
C HIS A 250 -22.36 -40.43 -15.01
N CYS A 251 -21.78 -39.59 -14.13
CA CYS A 251 -20.35 -39.29 -14.10
C CYS A 251 -19.69 -39.83 -12.82
N ASN A 252 -18.46 -40.37 -12.95
CA ASN A 252 -17.71 -40.87 -11.80
C ASN A 252 -17.14 -39.69 -10.99
N VAL A 253 -17.81 -39.33 -9.90
CA VAL A 253 -17.56 -38.13 -9.09
C VAL A 253 -16.13 -38.12 -8.50
N GLU A 254 -15.53 -39.28 -8.22
CA GLU A 254 -14.15 -39.34 -7.72
C GLU A 254 -13.09 -38.94 -8.76
N ASP A 255 -13.29 -39.27 -10.05
CA ASP A 255 -12.35 -38.92 -11.13
C ASP A 255 -12.44 -37.43 -11.51
N ILE A 256 -13.59 -36.79 -11.26
CA ILE A 256 -13.75 -35.33 -11.44
C ILE A 256 -13.04 -34.57 -10.30
N ILE A 257 -13.14 -35.07 -9.07
CA ILE A 257 -12.49 -34.46 -7.89
C ILE A 257 -10.96 -34.55 -8.00
N SER A 258 -10.42 -35.65 -8.51
CA SER A 258 -8.97 -35.82 -8.71
C SER A 258 -8.40 -34.81 -9.73
N ARG A 259 -9.15 -34.54 -10.82
CA ARG A 259 -8.75 -33.61 -11.88
C ARG A 259 -8.91 -32.15 -11.51
N VAL A 260 -9.93 -31.79 -10.72
CA VAL A 260 -10.15 -30.41 -10.23
C VAL A 260 -9.14 -30.04 -9.13
N SER A 261 -8.72 -31.01 -8.29
CA SER A 261 -7.63 -30.79 -7.33
C SER A 261 -6.28 -30.54 -8.02
N ALA A 262 -6.04 -31.16 -9.19
CA ALA A 262 -4.82 -30.94 -9.96
C ALA A 262 -4.81 -29.60 -10.71
N SER A 263 -5.96 -29.11 -11.20
CA SER A 263 -6.04 -27.85 -11.96
C SER A 263 -6.02 -26.60 -11.06
N ASN A 264 -6.57 -26.67 -9.85
CA ASN A 264 -6.64 -25.52 -8.92
C ASN A 264 -5.37 -25.28 -8.10
N PHE A 265 -4.47 -26.26 -7.99
CA PHE A 265 -3.17 -26.08 -7.32
C PHE A 265 -2.24 -25.14 -8.10
N ASN A 266 -2.33 -25.13 -9.44
CA ASN A 266 -1.47 -24.29 -10.28
C ASN A 266 -2.05 -22.89 -10.54
N ARG A 267 -3.36 -22.67 -10.40
CA ARG A 267 -4.00 -21.36 -10.66
C ARG A 267 -4.15 -20.46 -9.44
N THR A 268 -4.02 -20.99 -8.23
CA THR A 268 -4.09 -20.19 -6.98
C THR A 268 -2.76 -19.51 -6.62
N LEU A 269 -1.66 -19.84 -7.31
CA LEU A 269 -0.36 -19.18 -7.15
C LEU A 269 -0.21 -17.90 -7.99
N ASP A 270 -0.90 -17.79 -9.14
CA ASP A 270 -0.74 -16.64 -10.06
C ASP A 270 -1.73 -15.49 -9.84
N ARG A 271 -2.73 -15.63 -8.96
CA ARG A 271 -3.74 -14.57 -8.72
C ARG A 271 -3.75 -13.93 -7.32
N ARG A 272 -2.74 -14.22 -6.50
CA ARG A 272 -2.53 -13.56 -5.19
C ARG A 272 -1.32 -12.62 -5.14
N ALA A 273 -0.68 -12.36 -6.28
CA ALA A 273 0.48 -11.48 -6.38
C ALA A 273 0.10 -10.08 -6.90
N TYR A 274 -0.88 -9.42 -6.29
CA TYR A 274 -1.04 -7.97 -6.37
C TYR A 274 -1.66 -7.53 -5.04
N VAL A 275 -0.78 -7.17 -4.09
CA VAL A 275 -0.96 -6.31 -2.89
C VAL A 275 0.14 -6.68 -1.88
N THR A 276 1.14 -5.81 -1.76
CA THR A 276 2.16 -5.73 -0.69
C THR A 276 3.06 -6.97 -0.46
N SER A 277 4.09 -7.09 -1.29
CA SER A 277 5.17 -8.08 -1.17
C SER A 277 6.14 -7.73 -0.03
N ASN A 278 5.88 -8.25 1.18
CA ASN A 278 6.91 -8.73 2.12
C ASN A 278 6.33 -9.20 3.47
N SER A 279 5.10 -8.81 3.81
CA SER A 279 4.47 -9.21 5.08
C SER A 279 3.65 -10.50 4.97
N ALA A 280 2.92 -10.68 3.87
CA ALA A 280 2.03 -11.84 3.67
C ALA A 280 2.79 -13.18 3.54
N TYR A 281 4.00 -13.18 2.96
CA TYR A 281 4.85 -14.38 2.87
C TYR A 281 5.34 -14.86 4.24
N ARG A 282 5.59 -13.94 5.19
CA ARG A 282 6.01 -14.30 6.55
C ARG A 282 4.88 -14.95 7.35
N ILE A 283 3.62 -14.59 7.10
CA ILE A 283 2.47 -15.12 7.85
C ILE A 283 2.13 -16.56 7.40
N SER A 284 2.32 -16.88 6.11
CA SER A 284 2.07 -18.22 5.56
C SER A 284 3.07 -19.27 6.07
N SER A 285 4.34 -18.90 6.24
CA SER A 285 5.40 -19.83 6.65
C SER A 285 5.27 -20.30 8.10
N TYR A 286 4.83 -19.43 9.03
CA TYR A 286 4.62 -19.82 10.44
C TYR A 286 3.49 -20.84 10.65
N ARG A 287 2.47 -20.89 9.78
CA ARG A 287 1.38 -21.87 9.89
C ARG A 287 1.76 -23.27 9.38
N ARG A 288 2.65 -23.34 8.39
CA ARG A 288 3.08 -24.62 7.77
C ARG A 288 4.22 -25.29 8.54
N LEU A 289 5.04 -24.52 9.27
CA LEU A 289 6.20 -25.03 10.00
C LEU A 289 5.88 -26.16 10.99
N PRO A 290 4.83 -26.07 11.84
CA PRO A 290 4.51 -27.12 12.80
C PRO A 290 4.05 -28.43 12.14
N GLN A 291 3.39 -28.34 10.97
CA GLN A 291 2.95 -29.50 10.20
C GLN A 291 4.16 -30.24 9.63
N LEU A 292 5.09 -29.51 9.00
CA LEU A 292 6.34 -30.08 8.50
C LEU A 292 7.22 -30.63 9.63
N GLU A 293 7.22 -29.99 10.81
CA GLU A 293 7.93 -30.51 11.98
C GLU A 293 7.34 -31.85 12.45
N ALA A 294 6.01 -31.96 12.49
CA ALA A 294 5.32 -33.19 12.87
C ALA A 294 5.55 -34.31 11.85
N GLU A 295 5.49 -34.01 10.55
CA GLU A 295 5.78 -34.96 9.47
C GLU A 295 7.24 -35.43 9.47
N ALA A 296 8.19 -34.51 9.69
CA ALA A 296 9.60 -34.85 9.83
C ALA A 296 9.86 -35.67 11.11
N ASN A 297 9.14 -35.44 12.20
CA ASN A 297 9.26 -36.25 13.41
C ASN A 297 8.63 -37.64 13.27
N ALA A 298 7.55 -37.77 12.49
CA ALA A 298 6.91 -39.05 12.20
C ALA A 298 7.79 -39.98 11.34
N HIS A 299 8.69 -39.41 10.53
CA HIS A 299 9.56 -40.15 9.62
C HIS A 299 11.04 -39.78 9.84
N PRO A 300 11.68 -40.27 10.92
CA PRO A 300 13.05 -39.90 11.27
C PRO A 300 14.11 -40.44 10.30
N ASN A 301 13.79 -41.50 9.56
CA ASN A 301 14.70 -42.16 8.61
C ASN A 301 14.59 -41.59 7.18
N ASP A 302 13.67 -40.66 6.92
CA ASP A 302 13.46 -40.05 5.60
C ASP A 302 14.17 -38.70 5.51
N ALA A 303 15.28 -38.66 4.77
CA ALA A 303 16.12 -37.48 4.67
C ALA A 303 15.49 -36.33 3.85
N ALA A 304 14.61 -36.64 2.88
CA ALA A 304 13.98 -35.62 2.04
C ALA A 304 13.00 -34.75 2.85
N ARG A 305 12.27 -35.36 3.78
CA ARG A 305 11.35 -34.66 4.69
C ARG A 305 12.09 -33.82 5.73
N GLN A 306 13.26 -34.26 6.19
CA GLN A 306 14.12 -33.41 7.03
C GLN A 306 14.65 -32.20 6.25
N ALA A 307 15.05 -32.39 4.98
CA ALA A 307 15.54 -31.32 4.13
C ALA A 307 14.46 -30.25 3.86
N GLU A 308 13.20 -30.66 3.62
CA GLU A 308 12.07 -29.74 3.43
C GLU A 308 11.82 -28.90 4.70
N PHE A 309 11.84 -29.54 5.89
CA PHE A 309 11.71 -28.84 7.16
C PHE A 309 12.86 -27.83 7.39
N TYR A 310 14.10 -28.19 7.06
CA TYR A 310 15.26 -27.29 7.21
C TYR A 310 15.20 -26.08 6.27
N LYS A 311 14.80 -26.28 5.01
CA LYS A 311 14.63 -25.19 4.03
C LYS A 311 13.55 -24.20 4.47
N GLU A 312 12.40 -24.70 4.94
CA GLU A 312 11.31 -23.84 5.43
C GLU A 312 11.67 -23.15 6.76
N SER A 313 12.43 -23.81 7.64
CA SER A 313 12.94 -23.18 8.88
C SER A 313 13.91 -22.02 8.60
N LEU A 314 14.74 -22.12 7.56
CA LEU A 314 15.61 -21.03 7.10
C LEU A 314 14.82 -19.88 6.45
N ARG A 315 13.73 -20.19 5.73
CA ARG A 315 12.80 -19.19 5.17
C ARG A 315 12.01 -18.46 6.25
N ALA A 316 11.65 -19.15 7.33
CA ALA A 316 10.99 -18.60 8.52
C ALA A 316 11.95 -17.88 9.49
N ASN A 317 13.22 -17.70 9.11
CA ASN A 317 14.27 -17.06 9.90
C ASN A 317 14.54 -17.70 11.28
N ASN A 318 14.49 -19.04 11.35
CA ASN A 318 14.83 -19.81 12.54
C ASN A 318 16.03 -20.76 12.30
N PRO A 319 17.26 -20.24 12.15
CA PRO A 319 18.44 -21.06 11.87
C PRO A 319 18.88 -21.92 13.07
N HIS A 320 18.59 -21.52 14.31
CA HIS A 320 18.95 -22.30 15.50
C HIS A 320 18.21 -23.64 15.61
N ALA A 321 16.97 -23.71 15.11
CA ALA A 321 16.22 -24.97 15.04
C ALA A 321 16.91 -25.99 14.13
N VAL A 322 17.42 -25.54 12.98
CA VAL A 322 18.17 -26.39 12.03
C VAL A 322 19.48 -26.87 12.66
N ILE A 323 20.25 -25.96 13.27
CA ILE A 323 21.54 -26.29 13.92
C ILE A 323 21.34 -27.32 15.03
N SER A 324 20.43 -27.04 15.96
CA SER A 324 20.19 -27.91 17.11
C SER A 324 19.65 -29.29 16.71
N ARG A 325 18.89 -29.38 15.62
CA ARG A 325 18.30 -30.63 15.14
C ARG A 325 19.31 -31.47 14.36
N PHE A 326 20.14 -30.84 13.53
CA PHE A 326 21.23 -31.49 12.82
C PHE A 326 22.31 -32.00 13.79
N GLU A 327 22.73 -31.20 14.77
CA GLU A 327 23.76 -31.59 15.75
C GLU A 327 23.34 -32.70 16.70
N ARG A 328 22.03 -32.93 16.88
CA ARG A 328 21.51 -34.06 17.68
C ARG A 328 21.78 -35.41 17.01
N GLY A 329 22.02 -35.47 15.70
CA GLY A 329 22.36 -36.71 14.97
C GLY A 329 21.31 -37.81 15.04
N LYS A 330 20.04 -37.48 15.30
CA LYS A 330 18.94 -38.45 15.49
C LYS A 330 18.16 -38.76 14.21
N TYR A 331 18.38 -38.00 13.14
CA TYR A 331 17.57 -38.03 11.92
C TYR A 331 18.44 -38.33 10.72
N ALA A 332 17.86 -38.89 9.65
CA ALA A 332 18.58 -39.16 8.41
C ALA A 332 19.10 -37.86 7.76
N GLU A 333 20.34 -37.90 7.28
CA GLU A 333 21.05 -36.77 6.69
C GLU A 333 21.29 -37.02 5.19
N ASP A 334 20.93 -36.04 4.35
CA ASP A 334 21.25 -35.99 2.93
C ASP A 334 22.13 -34.76 2.60
N GLU A 335 22.68 -34.69 1.39
CA GLU A 335 23.51 -33.57 0.93
C GLU A 335 22.76 -32.22 1.07
N GLU A 336 21.46 -32.21 0.80
CA GLU A 336 20.62 -31.01 0.97
C GLU A 336 20.44 -30.59 2.45
N CYS A 337 20.33 -31.55 3.37
CA CYS A 337 20.27 -31.28 4.81
C CYS A 337 21.55 -30.61 5.29
N PHE A 338 22.70 -31.08 4.78
CA PHE A 338 24.00 -30.52 5.11
C PHE A 338 24.17 -29.10 4.56
N GLN A 339 23.74 -28.83 3.33
CA GLN A 339 23.75 -27.47 2.76
C GLN A 339 22.87 -26.50 3.55
N ALA A 340 21.69 -26.94 4.00
CA ALA A 340 20.83 -26.14 4.87
C ALA A 340 21.49 -25.87 6.23
N TYR A 341 22.18 -26.86 6.82
CA TYR A 341 22.94 -26.69 8.06
C TYR A 341 24.09 -25.69 7.92
N VAL A 342 24.88 -25.75 6.85
CA VAL A 342 25.96 -24.79 6.57
C VAL A 342 25.40 -23.37 6.39
N THR A 343 24.28 -23.25 5.68
CA THR A 343 23.58 -21.96 5.52
C THR A 343 23.07 -21.43 6.86
N ALA A 344 22.61 -22.31 7.75
CA ALA A 344 22.18 -21.94 9.10
C ALA A 344 23.37 -21.43 9.95
N LEU A 345 24.51 -22.13 9.92
CA LEU A 345 25.73 -21.72 10.63
C LEU A 345 26.24 -20.36 10.16
N ALA A 346 26.26 -20.14 8.84
CA ALA A 346 26.67 -18.87 8.24
C ALA A 346 25.78 -17.68 8.65
N ARG A 347 24.48 -17.91 8.89
CA ARG A 347 23.55 -16.88 9.37
C ARG A 347 23.65 -16.60 10.88
N THR A 348 24.31 -17.45 11.65
CA THR A 348 24.43 -17.35 13.12
C THR A 348 25.82 -16.93 13.59
N ASP A 349 26.68 -16.46 12.69
CA ASP A 349 28.09 -16.10 12.94
C ASP A 349 28.92 -17.23 13.58
N GLN A 350 28.57 -18.49 13.33
CA GLN A 350 29.33 -19.67 13.78
C GLN A 350 30.19 -20.26 12.66
N ALA A 351 30.88 -19.40 11.92
CA ALA A 351 31.68 -19.78 10.75
C ALA A 351 32.86 -20.72 11.10
N ASP A 352 33.43 -20.57 12.30
CA ASP A 352 34.58 -21.36 12.77
C ASP A 352 34.30 -22.87 12.84
N LYS A 353 33.02 -23.26 12.99
CA LYS A 353 32.61 -24.67 13.04
C LYS A 353 32.48 -25.32 11.66
N ILE A 354 32.49 -24.55 10.58
CA ILE A 354 32.20 -25.02 9.21
C ILE A 354 33.35 -25.89 8.68
N LEU A 355 34.59 -25.42 8.82
CA LEU A 355 35.79 -26.08 8.29
C LEU A 355 36.06 -27.47 8.91
N PRO A 356 36.08 -27.65 10.25
CA PRO A 356 36.29 -28.97 10.84
C PRO A 356 35.17 -29.98 10.54
N LYS A 357 33.93 -29.52 10.32
CA LYS A 357 32.80 -30.39 9.95
C LYS A 357 32.86 -30.87 8.51
N PHE A 358 33.38 -30.05 7.59
CA PHE A 358 33.66 -30.47 6.22
C PHE A 358 34.76 -31.55 6.15
N ILE A 359 35.84 -31.38 6.94
CA ILE A 359 36.92 -32.37 7.03
C ILE A 359 36.37 -33.71 7.58
N GLN A 360 35.57 -33.66 8.64
CA GLN A 360 34.93 -34.85 9.22
C GLN A 360 34.01 -35.58 8.23
N LYS A 361 33.32 -34.86 7.33
CA LYS A 361 32.46 -35.45 6.29
C LYS A 361 33.29 -36.07 5.15
N LEU A 362 34.38 -35.43 4.76
CA LEU A 362 35.34 -35.97 3.76
C LEU A 362 36.04 -37.23 4.26
N GLU A 363 36.44 -37.28 5.54
CA GLU A 363 37.03 -38.46 6.16
C GLU A 363 36.04 -39.64 6.20
N ARG A 364 34.77 -39.39 6.52
CA ARG A 364 33.71 -40.40 6.50
C ARG A 364 33.38 -40.88 5.08
N ALA A 365 33.43 -40.00 4.08
CA ALA A 365 33.23 -40.37 2.67
C ALA A 365 34.39 -41.22 2.12
N ASN A 366 35.63 -40.92 2.52
CA ASN A 366 36.81 -41.71 2.15
C ASN A 366 36.85 -43.07 2.85
N ALA A 367 36.34 -43.18 4.09
CA ALA A 367 36.22 -44.45 4.80
C ALA A 367 35.13 -45.39 4.23
N ALA A 368 34.20 -44.86 3.43
CA ALA A 368 33.08 -45.62 2.84
C ALA A 368 33.34 -46.17 1.43
N GLY A 369 34.58 -46.11 0.92
CA GLY A 369 35.03 -46.88 -0.25
C GLY A 369 34.33 -46.57 -1.59
N GLY A 370 33.81 -45.35 -1.79
CA GLY A 370 33.12 -44.96 -3.02
C GLY A 370 33.84 -43.82 -3.75
N ASN A 371 34.50 -44.13 -4.86
CA ASN A 371 34.99 -43.12 -5.82
C ASN A 371 33.80 -42.41 -6.48
N LYS A 372 33.37 -41.28 -5.90
CA LYS A 372 32.55 -40.27 -6.57
C LYS A 372 33.24 -38.93 -6.45
N THR A 373 33.61 -38.35 -7.61
CA THR A 373 34.02 -36.96 -7.74
C THR A 373 32.87 -36.05 -7.31
N ILE A 374 32.99 -35.45 -6.13
CA ILE A 374 32.03 -34.47 -5.63
C ILE A 374 32.47 -33.09 -6.15
N SER A 375 31.76 -32.58 -7.15
CA SER A 375 31.81 -31.18 -7.56
C SER A 375 31.10 -30.33 -6.50
N THR A 376 31.87 -29.46 -5.85
CA THR A 376 31.38 -28.46 -4.89
C THR A 376 30.53 -27.41 -5.60
N PRO A 377 29.28 -27.11 -5.16
CA PRO A 377 28.53 -25.99 -5.73
C PRO A 377 29.03 -24.65 -5.16
N ASP A 378 29.01 -23.63 -6.03
CA ASP A 378 29.55 -22.25 -5.94
C ASP A 378 29.23 -21.40 -4.69
N LEU A 379 28.68 -21.96 -3.62
CA LEU A 379 28.32 -21.21 -2.42
C LEU A 379 29.52 -20.96 -1.48
N VAL A 380 30.52 -21.86 -1.48
CA VAL A 380 31.75 -21.72 -0.66
C VAL A 380 32.65 -20.58 -1.18
N GLN A 381 32.62 -20.31 -2.49
CA GLN A 381 33.35 -19.20 -3.11
C GLN A 381 32.76 -17.83 -2.70
N SER A 382 31.47 -17.77 -2.40
CA SER A 382 30.76 -16.53 -2.04
C SER A 382 30.90 -16.13 -0.56
N ILE A 383 31.22 -17.09 0.32
CA ILE A 383 31.31 -16.85 1.77
C ILE A 383 32.75 -16.54 2.21
N VAL A 384 33.77 -16.96 1.45
CA VAL A 384 35.19 -16.75 1.79
C VAL A 384 35.76 -15.41 1.26
N ASN A 385 35.03 -14.68 0.42
CA ASN A 385 35.46 -13.36 -0.07
C ASN A 385 35.07 -12.18 0.86
N GLY A 386 34.45 -12.47 2.01
CA GLY A 386 34.15 -11.51 3.06
C GLY A 386 35.04 -11.71 4.28
N GLN A 387 36.36 -11.55 4.14
CA GLN A 387 37.38 -11.19 5.15
C GLN A 387 38.73 -11.83 4.80
N GLY A 388 39.74 -10.99 4.57
CA GLY A 388 41.03 -11.41 4.06
C GLY A 388 41.85 -12.26 5.02
N LYS A 389 42.26 -13.46 4.58
CA LYS A 389 43.55 -14.10 4.90
C LYS A 389 43.79 -15.28 3.95
N LYS A 390 44.83 -15.21 3.10
CA LYS A 390 45.28 -16.33 2.25
C LYS A 390 46.04 -17.35 3.11
N ILE A 391 45.68 -18.63 3.04
CA ILE A 391 46.51 -19.75 3.51
C ILE A 391 46.69 -20.72 2.34
N THR A 392 47.95 -20.99 2.00
CA THR A 392 48.41 -21.93 0.98
C THR A 392 48.54 -23.32 1.58
N VAL A 393 47.96 -24.35 0.97
CA VAL A 393 48.20 -25.77 1.33
C VAL A 393 48.79 -26.48 0.12
N SER A 394 50.03 -26.94 0.29
CA SER A 394 50.83 -27.71 -0.67
C SER A 394 50.60 -29.21 -0.48
N ASN A 395 50.28 -29.95 -1.55
CA ASN A 395 50.36 -31.40 -1.58
C ASN A 395 51.60 -31.83 -2.38
N GLY A 396 52.57 -32.44 -1.69
CA GLY A 396 53.70 -33.13 -2.30
C GLY A 396 53.93 -34.44 -1.55
N VAL A 397 53.68 -35.57 -2.22
CA VAL A 397 54.23 -36.87 -1.85
C VAL A 397 54.64 -37.57 -3.15
N THR A 398 55.96 -37.65 -3.37
CA THR A 398 56.56 -38.47 -4.42
C THR A 398 57.47 -39.46 -3.73
N SER A 399 57.13 -40.75 -3.80
CA SER A 399 57.98 -41.85 -3.37
C SER A 399 58.65 -42.46 -4.61
N THR A 400 59.98 -42.37 -4.63
CA THR A 400 60.89 -42.97 -5.59
C THR A 400 61.12 -44.44 -5.23
N THR A 401 60.95 -45.39 -6.16
CA THR A 401 61.75 -46.63 -6.12
C THR A 401 61.93 -47.26 -7.51
N SER A 402 63.18 -47.58 -7.82
CA SER A 402 63.76 -48.00 -9.08
C SER A 402 63.56 -49.48 -9.41
N GLY A 403 63.58 -49.83 -10.70
CA GLY A 403 63.52 -51.20 -11.20
C GLY A 403 64.83 -51.99 -11.08
N ALA A 404 64.71 -53.32 -10.97
CA ALA A 404 65.80 -54.30 -11.00
C ALA A 404 65.61 -55.32 -12.14
N LYS A 405 66.68 -56.07 -12.44
CA LYS A 405 67.21 -56.32 -13.79
C LYS A 405 67.08 -57.77 -14.29
N ASP A 406 66.00 -58.50 -13.98
CA ASP A 406 65.92 -59.94 -14.28
C ASP A 406 64.62 -60.48 -14.92
N ASN A 407 63.82 -59.68 -15.63
CA ASN A 407 62.74 -60.22 -16.49
C ASN A 407 62.33 -59.24 -17.61
N PRO A 408 62.68 -59.47 -18.89
CA PRO A 408 62.08 -58.72 -19.99
C PRO A 408 60.75 -59.38 -20.41
N ILE A 409 59.61 -58.71 -20.13
CA ILE A 409 58.32 -59.06 -20.75
C ILE A 409 58.13 -58.16 -21.96
N TYR A 410 58.08 -58.77 -23.14
CA TYR A 410 57.71 -58.11 -24.40
C TYR A 410 56.27 -57.61 -24.31
N VAL A 411 56.08 -56.29 -24.41
CA VAL A 411 54.77 -55.69 -24.64
C VAL A 411 54.85 -54.98 -25.98
N VAL A 412 54.18 -55.57 -26.97
CA VAL A 412 53.84 -54.92 -28.23
C VAL A 412 52.92 -53.76 -27.87
N VAL A 413 53.41 -52.53 -27.97
CA VAL A 413 52.59 -51.34 -27.81
C VAL A 413 52.04 -50.97 -29.18
N GLU A 414 50.79 -51.34 -29.43
CA GLU A 414 49.94 -50.58 -30.35
C GLU A 414 50.04 -49.11 -29.96
N GLU A 415 50.37 -48.23 -30.91
CA GLU A 415 50.41 -46.79 -30.65
C GLU A 415 49.04 -46.34 -30.12
N ALA A 416 48.96 -46.14 -28.80
CA ALA A 416 47.74 -45.78 -28.13
C ALA A 416 47.20 -44.48 -28.71
N ARG A 417 45.95 -44.49 -29.18
CA ARG A 417 45.18 -43.28 -29.55
C ARG A 417 45.28 -42.16 -28.50
N GLY A 418 45.59 -42.51 -27.25
CA GLY A 418 45.87 -41.58 -26.16
C GLY A 418 47.06 -40.64 -26.39
N TYR A 419 48.14 -41.07 -27.06
CA TYR A 419 49.32 -40.20 -27.28
C TYR A 419 49.07 -39.12 -28.35
N MET A 420 48.31 -39.46 -29.39
CA MET A 420 47.83 -38.50 -30.40
C MET A 420 46.81 -37.52 -29.81
N PHE A 421 45.90 -38.01 -28.96
CA PHE A 421 44.96 -37.16 -28.23
C PHE A 421 45.66 -36.21 -27.25
N TRP A 422 46.67 -36.68 -26.50
CA TRP A 422 47.42 -35.84 -25.56
C TRP A 422 48.28 -34.79 -26.27
N ARG A 423 48.84 -35.11 -27.45
CA ARG A 423 49.50 -34.12 -28.31
C ARG A 423 48.54 -33.04 -28.82
N ALA A 424 47.35 -33.44 -29.27
CA ALA A 424 46.32 -32.50 -29.72
C ALA A 424 45.80 -31.62 -28.57
N LEU A 425 45.55 -32.20 -27.40
CA LEU A 425 45.09 -31.48 -26.22
C LEU A 425 46.16 -30.50 -25.70
N ARG A 426 47.44 -30.88 -25.74
CA ARG A 426 48.55 -29.98 -25.39
C ARG A 426 48.69 -28.83 -26.38
N TRP A 427 48.52 -29.08 -27.68
CA TRP A 427 48.58 -28.03 -28.70
C TRP A 427 47.36 -27.09 -28.62
N MET A 428 46.16 -27.63 -28.39
CA MET A 428 44.94 -26.88 -28.12
C MET A 428 45.04 -26.06 -26.82
N GLY A 429 45.60 -26.64 -25.75
CA GLY A 429 45.79 -25.94 -24.48
C GLY A 429 46.78 -24.79 -24.59
N ILE A 430 47.90 -25.00 -25.29
CA ILE A 430 48.91 -23.95 -25.51
C ILE A 430 48.35 -22.83 -26.39
N THR A 431 47.68 -23.18 -27.49
CA THR A 431 47.05 -22.18 -28.38
C THR A 431 45.94 -21.40 -27.68
N PHE A 432 45.12 -22.05 -26.86
CA PHE A 432 44.09 -21.39 -26.06
C PHE A 432 44.69 -20.47 -24.99
N THR A 433 45.78 -20.89 -24.34
CA THR A 433 46.48 -20.06 -23.35
C THR A 433 47.11 -18.83 -24.00
N TYR A 434 47.76 -18.99 -25.15
CA TYR A 434 48.32 -17.87 -25.91
C TYR A 434 47.23 -16.94 -26.43
N ALA A 435 46.11 -17.47 -26.95
CA ALA A 435 44.98 -16.68 -27.37
C ALA A 435 44.39 -15.88 -26.19
N PHE A 436 44.22 -16.50 -25.02
CA PHE A 436 43.74 -15.84 -23.81
C PHE A 436 44.70 -14.74 -23.32
N CYS A 437 46.00 -14.99 -23.33
CA CYS A 437 47.01 -13.99 -22.99
C CYS A 437 47.04 -12.82 -23.98
N ILE A 438 46.87 -13.09 -25.28
CA ILE A 438 46.81 -12.05 -26.32
C ILE A 438 45.51 -11.25 -26.19
N LEU A 439 44.36 -11.89 -25.94
CA LEU A 439 43.07 -11.22 -25.79
C LEU A 439 43.00 -10.36 -24.53
N THR A 440 43.58 -10.84 -23.42
CA THR A 440 43.66 -10.07 -22.16
C THR A 440 44.65 -8.91 -22.27
N PHE A 441 45.80 -9.11 -22.93
CA PHE A 441 46.74 -8.04 -23.22
C PHE A 441 46.16 -6.99 -24.19
N LEU A 442 45.43 -7.43 -25.21
CA LEU A 442 44.71 -6.54 -26.13
C LEU A 442 43.60 -5.77 -25.40
N SER A 443 42.83 -6.41 -24.51
CA SER A 443 41.81 -5.74 -23.69
C SER A 443 42.44 -4.67 -22.80
N LEU A 444 43.52 -5.00 -22.10
CA LEU A 444 44.25 -4.03 -21.26
C LEU A 444 44.88 -2.90 -22.08
N ALA A 445 45.41 -3.20 -23.26
CA ALA A 445 45.98 -2.20 -24.16
C ALA A 445 44.90 -1.27 -24.71
N LEU A 446 43.73 -1.81 -25.05
CA LEU A 446 42.57 -1.05 -25.53
C LEU A 446 41.95 -0.16 -24.44
N GLU A 447 41.92 -0.63 -23.20
CA GLU A 447 41.50 0.16 -22.04
C GLU A 447 42.48 1.29 -21.71
N ASN A 448 43.79 1.04 -21.82
CA ASN A 448 44.83 2.04 -21.54
C ASN A 448 45.05 3.04 -22.70
N SER A 449 44.78 2.65 -23.95
CA SER A 449 45.01 3.52 -25.12
C SER A 449 43.92 4.58 -25.33
N GLY A 450 42.85 4.57 -24.52
CA GLY A 450 41.76 5.57 -24.60
C GLY A 450 40.95 5.56 -25.91
N LEU A 451 41.29 4.69 -26.86
CA LEU A 451 40.73 4.65 -28.21
C LEU A 451 39.29 4.09 -28.26
N LEU A 452 38.90 3.33 -27.23
CA LEU A 452 37.52 2.82 -27.05
C LEU A 452 36.66 3.67 -26.10
N LYS A 453 37.16 4.81 -25.60
CA LYS A 453 36.30 5.87 -25.03
C LYS A 453 35.72 6.74 -26.15
N THR A 454 35.09 6.10 -27.13
CA THR A 454 34.27 6.80 -28.13
C THR A 454 32.96 6.03 -28.24
N GLY A 455 31.99 6.42 -27.40
CA GLY A 455 30.68 5.78 -27.36
C GLY A 455 29.97 5.76 -26.00
N ALA A 456 30.39 6.54 -25.01
CA ALA A 456 29.42 7.00 -24.01
C ALA A 456 28.52 7.98 -24.76
N SER A 457 27.35 7.51 -25.17
CA SER A 457 26.29 8.26 -25.84
C SER A 457 26.14 9.67 -25.26
N GLN A 458 26.74 10.65 -25.94
CA GLN A 458 26.36 12.04 -25.74
C GLN A 458 24.95 12.18 -26.30
N SER A 459 23.97 12.18 -25.39
CA SER A 459 22.59 12.68 -25.47
C SER A 459 21.52 11.64 -25.12
N GLU A 460 21.48 11.20 -23.86
CA GLU A 460 20.26 10.56 -23.33
C GLU A 460 19.10 11.57 -23.23
N TYR A 461 19.40 12.87 -23.24
CA TYR A 461 18.41 13.95 -23.19
C TYR A 461 18.36 14.71 -24.52
N GLU A 462 17.53 14.24 -25.44
CA GLU A 462 17.09 15.01 -26.61
C GLU A 462 15.79 15.78 -26.31
N PRO A 463 15.60 16.97 -26.91
CA PRO A 463 14.34 17.69 -26.79
C PRO A 463 13.22 16.82 -27.36
N SER A 464 12.08 16.76 -26.66
CA SER A 464 10.98 15.88 -27.05
C SER A 464 10.46 16.28 -28.44
N SER A 465 10.52 15.36 -29.42
CA SER A 465 10.06 15.57 -30.80
C SER A 465 8.53 15.47 -30.96
N GLN A 466 7.77 15.66 -29.88
CA GLN A 466 6.31 15.50 -29.90
C GLN A 466 5.62 16.70 -30.55
N GLN A 467 4.36 16.51 -30.97
CA GLN A 467 3.53 17.54 -31.61
C GLN A 467 3.58 18.87 -30.86
N VAL A 468 3.73 19.95 -31.63
CA VAL A 468 3.73 21.34 -31.13
C VAL A 468 2.32 21.66 -30.65
N VAL A 469 2.14 21.70 -29.33
CA VAL A 469 0.90 22.13 -28.67
C VAL A 469 0.96 23.65 -28.52
N LYS A 470 -0.17 24.33 -28.74
CA LYS A 470 -0.30 25.78 -28.59
C LYS A 470 -1.24 26.15 -27.45
N PHE A 471 -1.27 27.43 -27.04
CA PHE A 471 -2.23 27.89 -26.03
C PHE A 471 -3.68 27.77 -26.49
N SER A 472 -3.91 27.74 -27.81
CA SER A 472 -5.23 27.48 -28.40
C SER A 472 -5.81 26.10 -28.08
N ASP A 473 -4.96 25.13 -27.70
CA ASP A 473 -5.37 23.75 -27.40
C ASP A 473 -5.65 23.53 -25.90
N VAL A 474 -5.19 24.45 -25.05
CA VAL A 474 -5.49 24.44 -23.61
C VAL A 474 -6.74 25.27 -23.38
N HIS A 475 -7.70 24.77 -22.62
CA HIS A 475 -8.96 25.46 -22.34
C HIS A 475 -9.33 25.39 -20.86
N GLY A 476 -10.07 26.38 -20.37
CA GLY A 476 -10.61 26.39 -19.01
C GLY A 476 -9.63 26.73 -17.89
N VAL A 477 -8.46 27.27 -18.21
CA VAL A 477 -7.47 27.74 -17.23
C VAL A 477 -6.87 29.07 -17.73
N ASP A 478 -7.71 30.11 -17.78
CA ASP A 478 -7.34 31.35 -18.47
C ASP A 478 -6.40 32.21 -17.62
N GLU A 479 -6.55 32.19 -16.29
CA GLU A 479 -5.67 32.87 -15.34
C GLU A 479 -4.23 32.32 -15.40
N ALA A 480 -4.09 30.99 -15.39
CA ALA A 480 -2.77 30.37 -15.48
C ALA A 480 -2.11 30.60 -16.84
N LYS A 481 -2.90 30.76 -17.93
CA LYS A 481 -2.35 31.11 -19.23
C LYS A 481 -1.83 32.53 -19.26
N GLU A 482 -2.57 33.50 -18.71
CA GLU A 482 -2.15 34.90 -18.67
C GLU A 482 -0.82 35.05 -17.91
N GLU A 483 -0.68 34.38 -16.77
CA GLU A 483 0.59 34.37 -16.02
C GLU A 483 1.77 33.74 -16.80
N LEU A 484 1.50 32.70 -17.59
CA LEU A 484 2.52 32.03 -18.39
C LEU A 484 2.79 32.74 -19.72
N GLU A 485 1.87 33.58 -20.21
CA GLU A 485 2.04 34.39 -21.41
C GLU A 485 3.15 35.42 -21.22
N GLU A 486 3.30 35.98 -20.01
CA GLU A 486 4.44 36.82 -19.63
C GLU A 486 5.79 36.11 -19.88
N LEU A 487 5.87 34.80 -19.59
CA LEU A 487 7.10 34.02 -19.80
C LEU A 487 7.36 33.76 -21.28
N VAL A 488 6.30 33.52 -22.06
CA VAL A 488 6.40 33.35 -23.51
C VAL A 488 6.88 34.65 -24.15
N GLU A 489 6.34 35.79 -23.75
CA GLU A 489 6.76 37.10 -24.26
C GLU A 489 8.24 37.37 -23.92
N PHE A 490 8.67 37.01 -22.71
CA PHE A 490 10.07 37.13 -22.30
C PHE A 490 11.00 36.25 -23.16
N LEU A 491 10.60 35.00 -23.45
CA LEU A 491 11.39 34.09 -24.28
C LEU A 491 11.47 34.52 -25.74
N LYS A 492 10.41 35.19 -26.26
CA LYS A 492 10.39 35.74 -27.62
C LYS A 492 11.26 36.99 -27.74
N ASP A 493 11.07 37.95 -26.83
CA ASP A 493 11.73 39.26 -26.87
C ASP A 493 12.39 39.62 -25.51
N PRO A 494 13.53 39.00 -25.15
CA PRO A 494 14.18 39.20 -23.86
C PRO A 494 14.71 40.64 -23.67
N SER A 495 14.98 41.37 -24.75
CA SER A 495 15.48 42.74 -24.72
C SER A 495 14.46 43.71 -24.10
N LYS A 496 13.18 43.56 -24.42
CA LYS A 496 12.08 44.41 -23.94
C LYS A 496 12.04 44.50 -22.41
N PHE A 497 12.25 43.36 -21.74
CA PHE A 497 12.25 43.27 -20.28
C PHE A 497 13.61 43.63 -19.67
N THR A 498 14.71 43.29 -20.34
CA THR A 498 16.07 43.60 -19.84
C THR A 498 16.33 45.11 -19.80
N HIS A 499 15.79 45.89 -20.74
CA HIS A 499 15.96 47.36 -20.78
C HIS A 499 15.42 48.06 -19.52
N LEU A 500 14.35 47.54 -18.92
CA LEU A 500 13.74 48.09 -17.71
C LEU A 500 14.30 47.44 -16.42
N GLY A 501 15.32 46.58 -16.55
CA GLY A 501 15.90 45.85 -15.42
C GLY A 501 15.06 44.64 -14.96
N GLY A 502 14.07 44.23 -15.75
CA GLY A 502 13.30 43.01 -15.52
C GLY A 502 14.19 41.78 -15.56
N ARG A 503 14.00 40.87 -14.62
CA ARG A 503 14.75 39.62 -14.50
C ARG A 503 13.84 38.44 -14.77
N LEU A 504 14.35 37.46 -15.52
CA LEU A 504 13.63 36.23 -15.78
C LEU A 504 13.47 35.43 -14.48
N PRO A 505 12.25 34.96 -14.13
CA PRO A 505 12.08 33.99 -13.06
C PRO A 505 12.81 32.70 -13.45
N LYS A 506 13.64 32.18 -12.54
CA LYS A 506 14.40 30.96 -12.83
C LYS A 506 13.50 29.74 -12.92
N GLY A 507 12.48 29.69 -12.07
CA GLY A 507 11.59 28.54 -11.94
C GLY A 507 10.13 28.93 -11.71
N VAL A 508 9.25 28.13 -12.27
CA VAL A 508 7.79 28.22 -12.15
C VAL A 508 7.28 26.89 -11.61
N LEU A 509 6.49 26.93 -10.56
CA LEU A 509 5.82 25.76 -9.99
C LEU A 509 4.34 25.79 -10.35
N LEU A 510 3.91 24.84 -11.17
CA LEU A 510 2.51 24.55 -11.46
C LEU A 510 1.94 23.65 -10.35
N THR A 511 0.96 24.16 -9.61
CA THR A 511 0.31 23.43 -8.53
C THR A 511 -1.14 23.14 -8.89
N GLY A 512 -1.68 22.00 -8.49
CA GLY A 512 -3.11 21.72 -8.67
C GLY A 512 -3.43 20.23 -8.77
N PRO A 513 -4.72 19.86 -8.73
CA PRO A 513 -5.13 18.46 -8.76
C PRO A 513 -4.68 17.73 -10.03
N PRO A 514 -4.61 16.38 -10.01
CA PRO A 514 -4.24 15.61 -11.18
C PRO A 514 -5.25 15.79 -12.31
N GLY A 515 -4.80 15.65 -13.57
CA GLY A 515 -5.68 15.71 -14.74
C GLY A 515 -6.13 17.11 -15.18
N THR A 516 -5.64 18.19 -14.56
CA THR A 516 -5.95 19.59 -14.96
C THR A 516 -5.13 20.10 -16.14
N GLY A 517 -4.21 19.30 -16.68
CA GLY A 517 -3.43 19.67 -17.87
C GLY A 517 -2.14 20.45 -17.57
N LYS A 518 -1.55 20.34 -16.37
CA LYS A 518 -0.25 20.97 -16.03
C LYS A 518 0.85 20.68 -17.05
N THR A 519 1.01 19.41 -17.42
CA THR A 519 1.98 18.96 -18.45
C THR A 519 1.64 19.49 -19.84
N LEU A 520 0.33 19.57 -20.17
CA LEU A 520 -0.13 20.12 -21.45
C LEU A 520 0.16 21.63 -21.52
N LEU A 521 -0.05 22.35 -20.42
CA LEU A 521 0.19 23.79 -20.31
C LEU A 521 1.68 24.10 -20.45
N ALA A 522 2.57 23.36 -19.78
CA ALA A 522 4.02 23.54 -19.93
C ALA A 522 4.51 23.30 -21.37
N ARG A 523 3.91 22.31 -22.06
CA ARG A 523 4.19 22.06 -23.48
C ARG A 523 3.68 23.19 -24.39
N ALA A 524 2.51 23.75 -24.07
CA ALA A 524 1.95 24.88 -24.79
C ALA A 524 2.86 26.12 -24.66
N VAL A 525 3.41 26.41 -23.48
CA VAL A 525 4.39 27.49 -23.26
C VAL A 525 5.59 27.33 -24.20
N ALA A 526 6.16 26.12 -24.29
CA ALA A 526 7.30 25.86 -25.16
C ALA A 526 6.95 25.96 -26.65
N GLY A 527 5.78 25.45 -27.04
CA GLY A 527 5.29 25.53 -28.42
C GLY A 527 4.99 26.96 -28.87
N GLU A 528 4.49 27.80 -27.96
CA GLU A 528 4.24 29.22 -28.23
C GLU A 528 5.51 30.05 -28.29
N ALA A 529 6.49 29.76 -27.43
CA ALA A 529 7.80 30.41 -27.44
C ALA A 529 8.72 29.91 -28.56
N GLY A 530 8.45 28.73 -29.13
CA GLY A 530 9.28 28.13 -30.19
C GLY A 530 10.65 27.64 -29.69
N VAL A 531 10.77 27.31 -28.41
CA VAL A 531 12.03 26.89 -27.77
C VAL A 531 12.07 25.36 -27.54
N PRO A 532 13.25 24.73 -27.48
CA PRO A 532 13.38 23.32 -27.14
C PRO A 532 12.77 22.98 -25.77
N PHE A 533 12.01 21.89 -25.71
CA PHE A 533 11.36 21.38 -24.51
C PHE A 533 12.03 20.09 -24.03
N PHE A 534 12.56 20.12 -22.81
CA PHE A 534 13.07 18.94 -22.11
C PHE A 534 12.03 18.48 -21.11
N PHE A 535 11.60 17.22 -21.20
CA PHE A 535 10.63 16.61 -20.30
C PHE A 535 11.34 15.56 -19.45
N MET A 536 11.09 15.58 -18.14
CA MET A 536 11.51 14.52 -17.23
C MET A 536 10.47 14.31 -16.14
N SER A 537 10.25 13.06 -15.75
CA SER A 537 9.45 12.76 -14.57
C SER A 537 10.31 12.81 -13.30
N GLY A 538 9.78 13.37 -12.22
CA GLY A 538 10.43 13.43 -10.91
C GLY A 538 10.80 12.04 -10.38
N SER A 539 9.99 11.03 -10.72
CA SER A 539 10.24 9.62 -10.40
C SER A 539 11.46 9.03 -11.11
N GLU A 540 11.92 9.58 -12.25
CA GLU A 540 13.13 9.11 -12.93
C GLU A 540 14.42 9.43 -12.16
N PHE A 541 14.36 10.34 -11.18
CA PHE A 541 15.49 10.66 -10.32
C PHE A 541 15.56 9.80 -9.05
N ASP A 542 14.49 9.06 -8.74
CA ASP A 542 14.42 8.16 -7.60
C ASP A 542 14.88 6.75 -8.00
N GLU A 543 16.19 6.50 -7.84
CA GLU A 543 16.79 5.20 -8.11
C GLU A 543 17.40 4.56 -6.87
N MET A 544 17.46 3.22 -6.89
CA MET A 544 18.06 2.42 -5.80
C MET A 544 19.56 2.69 -5.61
N TYR A 545 20.24 3.18 -6.65
CA TYR A 545 21.67 3.43 -6.62
C TYR A 545 21.99 4.85 -6.15
N VAL A 546 22.77 4.94 -5.08
CA VAL A 546 23.20 6.21 -4.49
C VAL A 546 23.98 7.03 -5.51
N GLY A 547 23.58 8.28 -5.69
CA GLY A 547 24.27 9.25 -6.54
C GLY A 547 23.93 9.19 -8.03
N VAL A 548 23.15 8.21 -8.50
CA VAL A 548 22.69 8.19 -9.90
C VAL A 548 21.69 9.31 -10.17
N GLY A 549 20.72 9.53 -9.28
CA GLY A 549 19.78 10.65 -9.38
C GLY A 549 20.49 12.00 -9.47
N ALA A 550 21.45 12.26 -8.58
CA ALA A 550 22.27 13.49 -8.63
C ALA A 550 23.09 13.64 -9.92
N ARG A 551 23.55 12.53 -10.52
CA ARG A 551 24.25 12.57 -11.82
C ARG A 551 23.29 12.95 -12.95
N ARG A 552 22.08 12.37 -12.98
CA ARG A 552 21.05 12.68 -13.99
C ARG A 552 20.63 14.14 -13.94
N VAL A 553 20.44 14.69 -12.75
CA VAL A 553 20.16 16.13 -12.57
C VAL A 553 21.28 16.95 -13.25
N ARG A 554 22.55 16.68 -12.94
CA ARG A 554 23.66 17.40 -13.58
C ARG A 554 23.68 17.27 -15.11
N GLU A 555 23.40 16.07 -15.63
CA GLU A 555 23.38 15.81 -17.08
C GLU A 555 22.21 16.51 -17.79
N LEU A 556 21.01 16.50 -17.21
CA LEU A 556 19.83 17.23 -17.70
C LEU A 556 20.13 18.73 -17.79
N PHE A 557 20.67 19.29 -16.72
CA PHE A 557 20.99 20.71 -16.64
C PHE A 557 22.10 21.12 -17.64
N ALA A 558 23.12 20.27 -17.81
CA ALA A 558 24.16 20.48 -18.82
C ALA A 558 23.64 20.34 -20.27
N ALA A 559 22.60 19.52 -20.50
CA ALA A 559 21.94 19.40 -21.80
C ALA A 559 21.07 20.63 -22.11
N ALA A 560 20.30 21.11 -21.13
CA ALA A 560 19.49 22.32 -21.25
C ALA A 560 20.36 23.54 -21.55
N LYS A 561 21.48 23.70 -20.83
CA LYS A 561 22.43 24.80 -21.06
C LYS A 561 23.02 24.82 -22.48
N ARG A 562 23.25 23.64 -23.07
CA ARG A 562 23.78 23.52 -24.44
C ARG A 562 22.78 23.96 -25.51
N LYS A 563 21.48 23.91 -25.22
CA LYS A 563 20.39 24.25 -26.17
C LYS A 563 19.61 25.50 -25.73
N ALA A 564 20.21 26.39 -24.94
CA ALA A 564 19.59 27.62 -24.51
C ALA A 564 19.33 28.61 -25.68
N PRO A 565 18.21 29.34 -25.70
CA PRO A 565 17.12 29.35 -24.71
C PRO A 565 16.26 28.07 -24.77
N SER A 566 15.93 27.50 -23.62
CA SER A 566 15.16 26.23 -23.53
C SER A 566 14.32 26.14 -22.26
N ILE A 567 13.29 25.29 -22.28
CA ILE A 567 12.45 24.99 -21.13
C ILE A 567 12.74 23.58 -20.63
N VAL A 568 12.94 23.45 -19.32
CA VAL A 568 13.06 22.16 -18.63
C VAL A 568 11.82 21.94 -17.78
N PHE A 569 11.04 20.93 -18.12
CA PHE A 569 9.86 20.52 -17.39
C PHE A 569 10.12 19.29 -16.51
N ILE A 570 9.82 19.41 -15.22
CA ILE A 570 9.90 18.31 -14.23
C ILE A 570 8.48 18.02 -13.73
N ASP A 571 7.90 16.90 -14.17
CA ASP A 571 6.61 16.43 -13.61
C ASP A 571 6.81 15.75 -12.25
N GLU A 572 5.76 15.61 -11.45
CA GLU A 572 5.80 14.91 -10.15
C GLU A 572 6.98 15.33 -9.26
N LEU A 573 7.22 16.65 -9.12
CA LEU A 573 8.35 17.18 -8.35
C LEU A 573 8.36 16.66 -6.90
N ASP A 574 7.20 16.31 -6.36
CA ASP A 574 7.02 15.72 -5.03
C ASP A 574 7.75 14.38 -4.82
N ALA A 575 8.09 13.65 -5.90
CA ALA A 575 8.90 12.43 -5.82
C ALA A 575 10.31 12.68 -5.25
N ILE A 576 10.95 13.79 -5.63
CA ILE A 576 12.29 14.18 -5.14
C ILE A 576 12.28 15.37 -4.19
N GLY A 577 11.21 16.16 -4.22
CA GLY A 577 11.09 17.44 -3.55
C GLY A 577 10.44 17.38 -2.17
N SER A 578 10.15 16.19 -1.65
CA SER A 578 9.46 16.02 -0.37
C SER A 578 10.24 16.60 0.83
N LYS A 579 9.50 17.10 1.83
CA LYS A 579 10.06 17.66 3.07
C LYS A 579 11.01 16.66 3.74
N ARG A 580 12.19 17.16 4.10
CA ARG A 580 13.23 16.36 4.77
C ARG A 580 12.81 15.99 6.18
N ASN A 581 12.48 14.74 6.41
CA ASN A 581 12.42 14.15 7.73
C ASN A 581 13.78 13.55 8.10
N PRO A 582 14.15 13.55 9.39
CA PRO A 582 15.38 12.92 9.86
C PRO A 582 15.41 11.41 9.57
N LYS A 583 14.25 10.79 9.35
CA LYS A 583 14.09 9.37 9.01
C LYS A 583 14.22 9.04 7.52
N ASP A 584 14.21 10.04 6.63
CA ASP A 584 14.26 9.78 5.19
C ASP A 584 15.64 9.31 4.73
N GLN A 585 15.62 8.52 3.67
CA GLN A 585 16.81 7.93 3.08
C GLN A 585 17.82 8.99 2.61
N ILE A 586 19.10 8.70 2.86
CA ILE A 586 20.21 9.63 2.62
C ILE A 586 20.34 9.95 1.12
N TYR A 587 20.05 8.99 0.23
CA TYR A 587 20.20 9.16 -1.22
C TYR A 587 19.18 10.13 -1.83
N MET A 588 17.92 10.10 -1.39
CA MET A 588 16.87 11.05 -1.83
C MET A 588 17.29 12.50 -1.50
N LYS A 589 17.83 12.70 -0.29
CA LYS A 589 18.36 14.00 0.15
C LYS A 589 19.53 14.48 -0.72
N GLN A 590 20.38 13.57 -1.19
CA GLN A 590 21.51 13.91 -2.05
C GLN A 590 21.04 14.44 -3.41
N THR A 591 20.08 13.75 -4.04
CA THR A 591 19.49 14.19 -5.32
C THR A 591 18.79 15.54 -5.18
N LEU A 592 17.99 15.74 -4.12
CA LEU A 592 17.36 17.02 -3.84
C LEU A 592 18.38 18.15 -3.65
N ASN A 593 19.42 17.92 -2.83
CA ASN A 593 20.46 18.93 -2.63
C ASN A 593 21.20 19.27 -3.93
N GLN A 594 21.44 18.29 -4.79
CA GLN A 594 22.04 18.55 -6.10
C GLN A 594 21.13 19.43 -6.96
N LEU A 595 19.83 19.14 -7.00
CA LEU A 595 18.86 19.99 -7.71
C LEU A 595 18.89 21.43 -7.19
N LEU A 596 18.97 21.63 -5.86
CA LEU A 596 19.05 22.97 -5.27
C LEU A 596 20.34 23.71 -5.65
N VAL A 597 21.48 23.01 -5.63
CA VAL A 597 22.78 23.58 -6.03
C VAL A 597 22.75 23.98 -7.50
N ASP A 598 22.18 23.13 -8.36
CA ASP A 598 22.10 23.40 -9.79
C ASP A 598 21.15 24.58 -10.07
N LEU A 599 19.97 24.65 -9.45
CA LEU A 599 19.04 25.80 -9.56
C LEU A 599 19.67 27.13 -9.09
N ASP A 600 20.41 27.11 -7.98
CA ASP A 600 21.12 28.30 -7.49
C ASP A 600 22.27 28.71 -8.42
N GLY A 601 22.92 27.73 -9.05
CA GLY A 601 24.06 27.90 -9.97
C GLY A 601 23.74 28.60 -11.29
N PHE A 602 22.46 28.76 -11.67
CA PHE A 602 22.09 29.48 -12.90
C PHE A 602 22.20 30.98 -12.73
N SER A 603 22.92 31.61 -13.65
CA SER A 603 22.77 33.03 -13.92
C SER A 603 21.45 33.27 -14.68
N GLN A 604 20.70 34.31 -14.30
CA GLN A 604 19.42 34.65 -14.97
C GLN A 604 19.59 35.00 -16.46
N THR A 605 20.83 35.21 -16.90
CA THR A 605 21.22 35.55 -18.26
C THR A 605 21.32 34.35 -19.20
N GLU A 606 21.32 33.12 -18.69
CA GLU A 606 21.49 31.90 -19.51
C GLU A 606 20.22 31.48 -20.28
N GLY A 607 19.07 32.14 -20.07
CA GLY A 607 17.85 31.93 -20.87
C GLY A 607 17.20 30.54 -20.71
N VAL A 608 17.47 29.84 -19.61
CA VAL A 608 16.86 28.54 -19.28
C VAL A 608 15.77 28.75 -18.22
N ILE A 609 14.57 28.24 -18.47
CA ILE A 609 13.44 28.29 -17.53
C ILE A 609 13.10 26.88 -17.04
N PHE A 610 12.98 26.74 -15.73
CA PHE A 610 12.51 25.51 -15.10
C PHE A 610 11.02 25.59 -14.82
N ILE A 611 10.23 24.64 -15.32
CA ILE A 611 8.81 24.50 -14.98
C ILE A 611 8.67 23.18 -14.24
N ALA A 612 8.09 23.18 -13.05
CA ALA A 612 7.82 21.96 -12.32
C ALA A 612 6.32 21.82 -12.04
N ALA A 613 5.80 20.59 -12.06
CA ALA A 613 4.42 20.31 -11.69
C ALA A 613 4.35 19.47 -10.41
N THR A 614 3.38 19.77 -9.56
CA THR A 614 3.07 18.96 -8.38
C THR A 614 1.57 18.95 -8.10
N ASN A 615 1.09 17.85 -7.53
CA ASN A 615 -0.28 17.75 -7.03
C ASN A 615 -0.39 18.23 -5.57
N PHE A 616 0.71 18.20 -4.82
CA PHE A 616 0.75 18.41 -3.37
C PHE A 616 1.82 19.43 -2.99
N PRO A 617 1.58 20.74 -3.22
CA PRO A 617 2.56 21.78 -2.91
C PRO A 617 2.97 21.81 -1.42
N GLU A 618 2.09 21.37 -0.53
CA GLU A 618 2.32 21.28 0.91
C GLU A 618 3.34 20.22 1.32
N LEU A 619 3.56 19.20 0.48
CA LEU A 619 4.56 18.15 0.74
C LEU A 619 5.97 18.58 0.33
N LEU A 620 6.11 19.64 -0.47
CA LEU A 620 7.40 20.11 -0.95
C LEU A 620 8.26 20.77 0.13
N ASP A 621 9.57 20.62 -0.01
CA ASP A 621 10.58 21.29 0.80
C ASP A 621 10.51 22.81 0.57
N LYS A 622 10.43 23.57 1.67
CA LYS A 622 10.47 25.05 1.65
C LYS A 622 11.72 25.59 0.96
N ALA A 623 12.79 24.79 0.90
CA ALA A 623 13.99 25.13 0.16
C ALA A 623 13.72 25.29 -1.35
N LEU A 624 12.89 24.45 -1.97
CA LEU A 624 12.60 24.53 -3.41
C LEU A 624 11.77 25.76 -3.77
N VAL A 625 10.83 26.11 -2.90
CA VAL A 625 9.85 27.20 -3.02
C VAL A 625 10.45 28.58 -2.63
N ARG A 626 11.74 28.63 -2.29
CA ARG A 626 12.40 29.88 -1.88
C ARG A 626 12.71 30.75 -3.10
N PRO A 627 12.57 32.09 -3.01
CA PRO A 627 13.01 33.01 -4.06
C PRO A 627 14.47 32.78 -4.50
N GLY A 628 14.72 32.80 -5.81
CA GLY A 628 15.93 32.36 -6.49
C GLY A 628 15.87 30.95 -7.11
N ARG A 629 14.77 30.21 -6.96
CA ARG A 629 14.55 28.83 -7.43
C ARG A 629 13.19 28.74 -8.13
N PHE A 630 12.18 28.11 -7.51
CA PHE A 630 10.80 28.13 -7.98
C PHE A 630 10.08 29.34 -7.38
N ASP A 631 10.25 30.48 -8.02
CA ASP A 631 9.86 31.80 -7.50
C ASP A 631 8.39 32.12 -7.80
N ARG A 632 7.90 31.62 -8.94
CA ARG A 632 6.53 31.80 -9.39
C ARG A 632 5.72 30.56 -9.08
N HIS A 633 4.56 30.75 -8.45
CA HIS A 633 3.60 29.69 -8.18
C HIS A 633 2.34 29.96 -8.98
N VAL A 634 2.07 29.10 -9.96
CA VAL A 634 0.88 29.21 -10.78
C VAL A 634 -0.05 28.08 -10.37
N ALA A 635 -1.20 28.42 -9.81
CA ALA A 635 -2.22 27.44 -9.47
C ALA A 635 -3.04 27.09 -10.72
N VAL A 636 -3.20 25.80 -10.98
CA VAL A 636 -4.02 25.23 -12.05
C VAL A 636 -5.20 24.51 -11.41
N PRO A 637 -6.30 25.23 -11.11
CA PRO A 637 -7.47 24.66 -10.45
C PRO A 637 -8.24 23.71 -11.37
N LEU A 638 -9.30 23.09 -10.82
CA LEU A 638 -10.29 22.39 -11.64
C LEU A 638 -11.06 23.40 -12.51
N PRO A 639 -11.48 23.03 -13.73
CA PRO A 639 -12.18 23.94 -14.62
C PRO A 639 -13.62 24.23 -14.16
N ASP A 640 -14.01 25.50 -14.28
CA ASP A 640 -15.40 25.96 -14.10
C ASP A 640 -16.35 25.44 -15.17
N VAL A 641 -17.67 25.61 -15.01
CA VAL A 641 -18.68 25.23 -16.02
C VAL A 641 -18.30 25.69 -17.44
N ARG A 642 -17.87 26.95 -17.58
CA ARG A 642 -17.45 27.51 -18.88
C ARG A 642 -16.19 26.82 -19.42
N GLY A 643 -15.21 26.59 -18.55
CA GLY A 643 -13.99 25.84 -18.88
C GLY A 643 -14.31 24.42 -19.32
N ARG A 644 -15.17 23.70 -18.58
CA ARG A 644 -15.64 22.35 -18.94
C ARG A 644 -16.33 22.33 -20.29
N MET A 645 -17.19 23.31 -20.57
CA MET A 645 -17.83 23.43 -21.90
C MET A 645 -16.80 23.60 -23.01
N GLN A 646 -15.77 24.43 -22.82
CA GLN A 646 -14.70 24.61 -23.81
C GLN A 646 -13.86 23.35 -24.00
N ILE A 647 -13.50 22.67 -22.92
CA ILE A 647 -12.74 21.41 -22.96
C ILE A 647 -13.52 20.32 -23.70
N ILE A 648 -14.80 20.14 -23.35
CA ILE A 648 -15.68 19.18 -24.05
C ILE A 648 -15.78 19.55 -25.53
N ARG A 649 -16.02 20.82 -25.88
CA ARG A 649 -16.04 21.28 -27.28
C ARG A 649 -14.75 20.96 -28.02
N HIS A 650 -13.59 21.16 -27.38
CA HIS A 650 -12.31 20.85 -27.98
C HIS A 650 -12.17 19.36 -28.30
N HIS A 651 -12.50 18.49 -27.33
CA HIS A 651 -12.42 17.03 -27.55
C HIS A 651 -13.48 16.50 -28.52
N LEU A 652 -14.64 17.16 -28.62
CA LEU A 652 -15.67 16.81 -29.61
C LEU A 652 -15.28 17.15 -31.05
N LYS A 653 -14.29 18.02 -31.30
CA LYS A 653 -13.84 18.33 -32.68
C LYS A 653 -13.37 17.09 -33.44
N ASN A 654 -12.83 16.10 -32.72
CA ASN A 654 -12.33 14.86 -33.29
C ASN A 654 -13.39 13.74 -33.37
N VAL A 655 -14.64 14.01 -32.96
CA VAL A 655 -15.72 13.02 -32.85
C VAL A 655 -16.91 13.48 -33.69
N GLN A 656 -17.64 12.54 -34.30
CA GLN A 656 -18.90 12.84 -35.00
C GLN A 656 -20.03 12.93 -33.96
N VAL A 657 -20.65 14.11 -33.85
CA VAL A 657 -21.65 14.43 -32.81
C VAL A 657 -22.99 14.74 -33.46
N GLY A 658 -24.07 14.24 -32.88
CA GLY A 658 -25.44 14.56 -33.31
C GLY A 658 -25.87 15.96 -32.89
N SER A 659 -26.90 16.50 -33.55
CA SER A 659 -27.45 17.83 -33.24
C SER A 659 -28.21 17.90 -31.90
N ASP A 660 -28.49 16.75 -31.28
CA ASP A 660 -29.19 16.61 -30.01
C ASP A 660 -28.31 16.84 -28.77
N VAL A 661 -26.99 16.92 -28.95
CA VAL A 661 -26.04 17.04 -27.83
C VAL A 661 -25.95 18.48 -27.34
N ASP A 662 -26.55 18.74 -26.16
CA ASP A 662 -26.31 19.97 -25.42
C ASP A 662 -25.16 19.81 -24.42
N ILE A 663 -24.03 20.45 -24.75
CA ILE A 663 -22.81 20.48 -23.93
C ILE A 663 -23.05 21.19 -22.59
N SER A 664 -24.02 22.11 -22.51
CA SER A 664 -24.34 22.84 -21.29
C SER A 664 -24.83 21.91 -20.17
N ILE A 665 -25.63 20.91 -20.52
CA ILE A 665 -26.21 19.95 -19.57
C ILE A 665 -25.11 19.02 -19.05
N ILE A 666 -24.22 18.55 -19.94
CA ILE A 666 -23.10 17.70 -19.55
C ILE A 666 -22.13 18.45 -18.64
N ALA A 667 -21.75 19.68 -18.99
CA ALA A 667 -20.82 20.48 -18.20
C ALA A 667 -21.35 20.79 -16.79
N ARG A 668 -22.66 21.05 -16.65
CA ARG A 668 -23.32 21.20 -15.34
C ARG A 668 -23.40 19.87 -14.57
N GLY A 669 -23.45 18.75 -15.29
CA GLY A 669 -23.56 17.40 -14.73
C GLY A 669 -22.25 16.75 -14.32
N THR A 670 -21.14 17.43 -14.59
CA THR A 670 -19.80 16.96 -14.26
C THR A 670 -19.07 17.96 -13.34
N PRO A 671 -19.65 18.37 -12.20
CA PRO A 671 -18.96 19.25 -11.28
C PRO A 671 -17.71 18.54 -10.72
N GLY A 672 -16.61 19.28 -10.62
CA GLY A 672 -15.33 18.75 -10.12
C GLY A 672 -14.57 17.82 -11.07
N PHE A 673 -15.03 17.64 -12.31
CA PHE A 673 -14.29 16.85 -13.30
C PHE A 673 -13.04 17.58 -13.77
N SER A 674 -11.92 16.87 -13.84
CA SER A 674 -10.70 17.39 -14.44
C SER A 674 -10.79 17.39 -15.97
N GLY A 675 -9.87 18.10 -16.65
CA GLY A 675 -9.81 18.08 -18.12
C GLY A 675 -9.61 16.67 -18.68
N ALA A 676 -8.81 15.84 -17.99
CA ALA A 676 -8.61 14.44 -18.33
C ALA A 676 -9.89 13.61 -18.17
N ASP A 677 -10.69 13.85 -17.14
CA ASP A 677 -11.96 13.14 -16.93
C ASP A 677 -12.97 13.49 -18.03
N LEU A 678 -13.01 14.75 -18.46
CA LEU A 678 -13.86 15.21 -19.57
C LEU A 678 -13.44 14.61 -20.91
N ALA A 679 -12.13 14.53 -21.17
CA ALA A 679 -11.61 13.84 -22.35
C ALA A 679 -12.02 12.36 -22.34
N ASN A 680 -11.94 11.71 -21.17
CA ASN A 680 -12.36 10.33 -21.01
C ASN A 680 -13.87 10.15 -21.16
N LEU A 681 -14.69 11.12 -20.71
CA LEU A 681 -16.14 11.12 -20.92
C LEU A 681 -16.50 11.11 -22.39
N VAL A 682 -15.92 12.02 -23.18
CA VAL A 682 -16.15 12.08 -24.63
C VAL A 682 -15.72 10.77 -25.31
N ASN A 683 -14.55 10.23 -24.93
CA ASN A 683 -14.06 8.96 -25.45
C ASN A 683 -15.00 7.78 -25.11
N HIS A 684 -15.48 7.69 -23.87
CA HIS A 684 -16.44 6.66 -23.48
C HIS A 684 -17.78 6.78 -24.20
N ALA A 685 -18.26 8.00 -24.47
CA ALA A 685 -19.46 8.21 -25.26
C ALA A 685 -19.27 7.73 -26.70
N ALA A 686 -18.13 8.04 -27.33
CA ALA A 686 -17.79 7.57 -28.69
C ALA A 686 -17.67 6.04 -28.77
N ILE A 687 -17.04 5.41 -27.78
CA ILE A 687 -16.96 3.93 -27.69
C ILE A 687 -18.36 3.33 -27.54
N GLN A 688 -19.23 3.94 -26.74
CA GLN A 688 -20.59 3.45 -26.56
C GLN A 688 -21.41 3.59 -27.85
N ALA A 689 -21.36 4.74 -28.51
CA ALA A 689 -22.03 4.96 -29.80
C ALA A 689 -21.55 3.93 -30.85
N SER A 690 -20.23 3.67 -30.88
CA SER A 690 -19.63 2.66 -31.77
C SER A 690 -20.13 1.24 -31.47
N ARG A 691 -20.32 0.90 -30.18
CA ARG A 691 -20.87 -0.40 -29.76
C ARG A 691 -22.32 -0.58 -30.14
N ASP A 692 -23.10 0.49 -30.10
CA ASP A 692 -24.51 0.49 -30.47
C ASP A 692 -24.70 0.56 -32.01
N GLY A 693 -23.61 0.70 -32.77
CA GLY A 693 -23.63 0.78 -34.24
C GLY A 693 -24.11 2.14 -34.77
N CYS A 694 -24.13 3.16 -33.92
CA CYS A 694 -24.50 4.53 -34.28
C CYS A 694 -23.36 5.20 -35.09
N ARG A 695 -23.71 6.05 -36.06
CA ARG A 695 -22.75 6.85 -36.82
C ARG A 695 -22.30 8.10 -36.08
N GLU A 696 -23.17 8.64 -35.23
CA GLU A 696 -22.96 9.89 -34.50
C GLU A 696 -23.18 9.66 -33.01
N VAL A 697 -22.49 10.45 -32.18
CA VAL A 697 -22.65 10.45 -30.73
C VAL A 697 -23.86 11.32 -30.37
N SER A 698 -24.90 10.70 -29.83
CA SER A 698 -26.11 11.31 -29.29
C SER A 698 -25.97 11.70 -27.81
N MET A 699 -26.91 12.50 -27.30
CA MET A 699 -26.96 12.92 -25.89
C MET A 699 -27.09 11.71 -24.94
N LYS A 700 -27.81 10.66 -25.37
CA LYS A 700 -27.95 9.41 -24.62
C LYS A 700 -26.60 8.74 -24.36
N HIS A 701 -25.68 8.77 -25.32
CA HIS A 701 -24.34 8.19 -25.16
C HIS A 701 -23.46 9.05 -24.23
N MET A 702 -23.60 10.38 -24.28
CA MET A 702 -22.90 11.30 -23.38
C MET A 702 -23.38 11.13 -21.93
N GLU A 703 -24.69 11.03 -21.70
CA GLU A 703 -25.24 10.76 -20.37
C GLU A 703 -24.85 9.37 -19.86
N PHE A 704 -24.86 8.35 -20.72
CA PHE A 704 -24.39 7.02 -20.35
C PHE A 704 -22.92 7.04 -19.92
N ALA A 705 -22.06 7.76 -20.65
CA ALA A 705 -20.65 7.90 -20.33
C ALA A 705 -20.44 8.63 -18.99
N LYS A 706 -21.19 9.73 -18.76
CA LYS A 706 -21.21 10.46 -17.49
C LYS A 706 -21.56 9.53 -16.33
N ASP A 707 -22.68 8.81 -16.42
CA ASP A 707 -23.15 7.91 -15.36
C ASP A 707 -22.14 6.78 -15.12
N LYS A 708 -21.53 6.26 -16.19
CA LYS A 708 -20.53 5.20 -16.09
C LYS A 708 -19.25 5.65 -15.38
N ILE A 709 -18.80 6.88 -15.60
CA ILE A 709 -17.62 7.44 -14.92
C ILE A 709 -17.94 7.68 -13.44
N LEU A 710 -19.10 8.29 -13.16
CA LEU A 710 -19.52 8.63 -11.81
C LEU A 710 -19.79 7.40 -10.94
N MET A 711 -20.47 6.39 -11.49
CA MET A 711 -21.06 5.29 -10.71
C MET A 711 -20.57 3.90 -11.09
N GLY A 712 -19.77 3.81 -12.14
CA GLY A 712 -19.34 2.54 -12.71
C GLY A 712 -20.33 1.97 -13.73
N ALA A 713 -19.96 0.82 -14.29
CA ALA A 713 -20.74 0.18 -15.34
C ALA A 713 -22.09 -0.35 -14.82
N GLU A 714 -23.09 -0.30 -15.68
CA GLU A 714 -24.41 -0.86 -15.46
C GLU A 714 -24.36 -2.39 -15.33
N ARG A 715 -25.07 -2.94 -14.35
CA ARG A 715 -25.09 -4.38 -14.07
C ARG A 715 -26.33 -5.05 -14.64
N LYS A 716 -26.42 -5.14 -15.96
CA LYS A 716 -27.54 -5.79 -16.68
C LYS A 716 -27.78 -7.26 -16.29
N SER A 717 -26.75 -7.95 -15.79
CA SER A 717 -26.84 -9.36 -15.35
C SER A 717 -27.28 -9.55 -13.90
N ALA A 718 -27.44 -8.47 -13.13
CA ALA A 718 -27.88 -8.58 -11.75
C ALA A 718 -29.36 -8.97 -11.71
N TYR A 719 -29.66 -10.14 -11.15
CA TYR A 719 -31.04 -10.54 -10.89
C TYR A 719 -31.57 -9.78 -9.67
N ILE A 720 -32.54 -8.90 -9.90
CA ILE A 720 -33.23 -8.12 -8.85
C ILE A 720 -34.63 -8.69 -8.69
N THR A 721 -35.01 -9.05 -7.47
CA THR A 721 -36.37 -9.53 -7.17
C THR A 721 -37.38 -8.40 -7.38
N PRO A 722 -38.62 -8.69 -7.81
CA PRO A 722 -39.63 -7.65 -8.03
C PRO A 722 -39.91 -6.84 -6.75
N GLU A 723 -39.84 -7.47 -5.58
CA GLU A 723 -39.96 -6.80 -4.28
C GLU A 723 -38.81 -5.81 -4.05
N SER A 724 -37.56 -6.22 -4.30
CA SER A 724 -36.41 -5.32 -4.19
C SER A 724 -36.48 -4.18 -5.19
N LYS A 725 -36.88 -4.46 -6.44
CA LYS A 725 -37.08 -3.42 -7.48
C LYS A 725 -38.14 -2.41 -7.04
N LYS A 726 -39.23 -2.88 -6.41
CA LYS A 726 -40.29 -2.03 -5.86
C LYS A 726 -39.77 -1.15 -4.72
N VAL A 727 -39.05 -1.72 -3.75
CA VAL A 727 -38.45 -0.95 -2.64
C VAL A 727 -37.51 0.13 -3.17
N THR A 728 -36.62 -0.20 -4.11
CA THR A 728 -35.74 0.77 -4.75
C THR A 728 -36.51 1.87 -5.49
N ALA A 729 -37.61 1.53 -6.17
CA ALA A 729 -38.45 2.53 -6.85
C ALA A 729 -39.11 3.50 -5.86
N TYR A 730 -39.58 3.03 -4.70
CA TYR A 730 -40.07 3.91 -3.64
C TYR A 730 -38.95 4.74 -3.00
N HIS A 731 -37.76 4.16 -2.85
CA HIS A 731 -36.59 4.85 -2.32
C HIS A 731 -36.18 6.02 -3.22
N GLU A 732 -35.94 5.77 -4.51
CA GLU A 732 -35.57 6.81 -5.47
C GLU A 732 -36.71 7.80 -5.73
N GLY A 733 -37.95 7.31 -5.79
CA GLY A 733 -39.14 8.16 -5.84
C GLY A 733 -39.23 9.10 -4.64
N GLY A 734 -38.82 8.64 -3.44
CA GLY A 734 -38.75 9.44 -2.23
C GLY A 734 -37.73 10.58 -2.32
N HIS A 735 -36.52 10.31 -2.81
CA HIS A 735 -35.52 11.34 -3.06
C HIS A 735 -36.02 12.38 -4.09
N ALA A 736 -36.56 11.92 -5.22
CA ALA A 736 -37.07 12.78 -6.27
C ALA A 736 -38.22 13.68 -5.79
N LEU A 737 -39.18 13.13 -5.04
CA LEU A 737 -40.35 13.87 -4.55
C LEU A 737 -39.95 14.93 -3.51
N VAL A 738 -39.08 14.57 -2.56
CA VAL A 738 -38.60 15.53 -1.56
C VAL A 738 -37.77 16.63 -2.22
N ALA A 739 -36.96 16.31 -3.24
CA ALA A 739 -36.21 17.31 -3.99
C ALA A 739 -37.11 18.32 -4.72
N LEU A 740 -38.25 17.88 -5.26
CA LEU A 740 -39.18 18.75 -5.99
C LEU A 740 -39.92 19.73 -5.06
N TYR A 741 -40.36 19.27 -3.89
CA TYR A 741 -41.18 20.08 -2.98
C TYR A 741 -40.40 20.88 -1.94
N THR A 742 -39.10 20.59 -1.75
CA THR A 742 -38.29 21.29 -0.74
C THR A 742 -37.73 22.59 -1.31
N PRO A 743 -38.06 23.76 -0.73
CA PRO A 743 -37.58 25.03 -1.26
C PRO A 743 -36.07 25.20 -1.02
N GLY A 744 -35.32 25.45 -2.08
CA GLY A 744 -33.86 25.55 -2.03
C GLY A 744 -33.13 24.21 -2.24
N ALA A 745 -33.86 23.13 -2.53
CA ALA A 745 -33.24 21.92 -3.08
C ALA A 745 -32.70 22.19 -4.49
N MET A 746 -31.69 21.42 -4.88
CA MET A 746 -31.16 21.48 -6.24
C MET A 746 -32.18 20.92 -7.24
N PRO A 747 -32.28 21.51 -8.45
CA PRO A 747 -33.18 21.01 -9.49
C PRO A 747 -32.94 19.52 -9.80
N LEU A 748 -34.03 18.78 -9.89
CA LEU A 748 -34.01 17.37 -10.26
C LEU A 748 -33.72 17.22 -11.75
N HIS A 749 -32.85 16.29 -12.13
CA HIS A 749 -32.51 16.05 -13.55
C HIS A 749 -33.00 14.69 -14.05
N LYS A 750 -32.77 13.62 -13.28
CA LYS A 750 -33.29 12.28 -13.57
C LYS A 750 -33.32 11.37 -12.34
N ALA A 751 -34.14 10.34 -12.38
CA ALA A 751 -34.16 9.26 -11.42
C ALA A 751 -34.09 7.90 -12.14
N THR A 752 -33.30 6.96 -11.62
CA THR A 752 -33.13 5.63 -12.21
C THR A 752 -33.09 4.56 -11.12
N ILE A 753 -33.68 3.40 -11.42
CA ILE A 753 -33.62 2.20 -10.57
C ILE A 753 -32.73 1.11 -11.17
N MET A 754 -31.92 1.47 -12.16
CA MET A 754 -30.96 0.57 -12.79
C MET A 754 -29.71 0.42 -11.90
N PRO A 755 -29.28 -0.81 -11.57
CA PRO A 755 -28.13 -1.03 -10.72
C PRO A 755 -26.83 -0.60 -11.42
N ARG A 756 -26.05 0.26 -10.77
CA ARG A 756 -24.75 0.75 -11.23
C ARG A 756 -23.72 0.61 -10.13
N GLY A 757 -22.63 -0.10 -10.43
CA GLY A 757 -21.59 -0.37 -9.45
C GLY A 757 -22.14 -1.02 -8.17
N ALA A 758 -22.02 -0.29 -7.05
CA ALA A 758 -22.52 -0.67 -5.73
C ALA A 758 -23.93 -0.14 -5.42
N SER A 759 -24.48 0.79 -6.23
CA SER A 759 -25.82 1.35 -6.02
C SER A 759 -26.88 0.56 -6.79
N LEU A 760 -28.09 0.46 -6.22
CA LEU A 760 -29.25 -0.17 -6.86
C LEU A 760 -30.11 0.83 -7.65
N GLY A 761 -30.05 2.11 -7.29
CA GLY A 761 -30.74 3.21 -7.94
C GLY A 761 -30.00 4.52 -7.69
N MET A 762 -30.49 5.60 -8.32
CA MET A 762 -30.02 6.94 -8.04
C MET A 762 -31.00 8.01 -8.53
N THR A 763 -31.09 9.07 -7.74
CA THR A 763 -31.68 10.35 -8.11
C THR A 763 -30.58 11.39 -8.34
N VAL A 764 -30.49 11.93 -9.57
CA VAL A 764 -29.50 12.92 -9.97
C VAL A 764 -30.11 14.32 -9.89
N GLN A 765 -29.45 15.19 -9.14
CA GLN A 765 -29.73 16.63 -9.09
C GLN A 765 -28.66 17.39 -9.87
N LEU A 766 -29.06 18.46 -10.55
CA LEU A 766 -28.17 19.27 -11.39
C LEU A 766 -28.25 20.74 -10.97
N PRO A 767 -27.13 21.36 -10.55
CA PRO A 767 -27.13 22.79 -10.28
C PRO A 767 -27.25 23.59 -11.59
N GLU A 768 -27.90 24.76 -11.53
CA GLU A 768 -27.94 25.68 -12.68
C GLU A 768 -26.57 26.30 -12.96
N MET A 769 -25.83 26.62 -11.89
CA MET A 769 -24.48 27.19 -11.90
C MET A 769 -23.65 26.57 -10.79
N ASP A 770 -22.34 26.45 -10.99
CA ASP A 770 -21.42 26.09 -9.92
C ASP A 770 -21.45 27.20 -8.86
N LYS A 771 -21.80 26.85 -7.62
CA LYS A 771 -21.83 27.76 -6.48
C LYS A 771 -20.61 27.52 -5.61
N ASP A 772 -19.91 28.59 -5.24
CA ASP A 772 -18.78 28.51 -4.31
C ASP A 772 -19.23 28.33 -2.86
N SER A 773 -20.42 28.83 -2.53
CA SER A 773 -20.97 28.80 -1.17
C SER A 773 -22.44 28.40 -1.18
N PHE A 774 -22.85 27.62 -0.19
CA PHE A 774 -24.25 27.25 0.05
C PHE A 774 -24.81 27.93 1.29
N THR A 775 -26.08 28.28 1.21
CA THR A 775 -26.83 28.85 2.34
C THR A 775 -27.25 27.77 3.32
N LYS A 776 -27.52 28.14 4.59
CA LYS A 776 -28.08 27.22 5.60
C LYS A 776 -29.37 26.55 5.09
N LYS A 777 -30.21 27.26 4.34
CA LYS A 777 -31.45 26.73 3.77
C LYS A 777 -31.19 25.63 2.73
N GLU A 778 -30.20 25.82 1.87
CA GLU A 778 -29.81 24.82 0.86
C GLU A 778 -29.20 23.57 1.53
N TYR A 779 -28.39 23.73 2.57
CA TYR A 779 -27.89 22.58 3.32
C TYR A 779 -29.01 21.82 4.05
N LEU A 780 -29.99 22.52 4.63
CA LEU A 780 -31.17 21.88 5.21
C LEU A 780 -31.97 21.12 4.14
N ALA A 781 -32.10 21.68 2.93
CA ALA A 781 -32.76 21.01 1.82
C ALA A 781 -31.98 19.76 1.35
N GLN A 782 -30.65 19.80 1.32
CA GLN A 782 -29.82 18.62 1.04
C GLN A 782 -30.01 17.52 2.10
N LEU A 783 -30.08 17.89 3.39
CA LEU A 783 -30.37 16.94 4.46
C LEU A 783 -31.76 16.30 4.29
N ASP A 784 -32.77 17.09 3.93
CA ASP A 784 -34.13 16.63 3.69
C ASP A 784 -34.15 15.60 2.54
N VAL A 785 -33.48 15.92 1.42
CA VAL A 785 -33.35 15.01 0.28
C VAL A 785 -32.63 13.73 0.67
N CYS A 786 -31.51 13.78 1.40
CA CYS A 786 -30.80 12.58 1.85
C CYS A 786 -31.69 11.65 2.72
N MET A 787 -32.62 12.20 3.48
CA MET A 787 -33.55 11.38 4.29
C MET A 787 -34.76 10.87 3.51
N GLY A 788 -35.01 11.39 2.30
CA GLY A 788 -36.19 11.09 1.49
C GLY A 788 -36.38 9.60 1.19
N GLY A 789 -35.34 8.90 0.73
CA GLY A 789 -35.43 7.48 0.38
C GLY A 789 -35.77 6.58 1.57
N ARG A 790 -35.07 6.75 2.69
CA ARG A 790 -35.35 6.01 3.93
C ARG A 790 -36.78 6.23 4.43
N VAL A 791 -37.24 7.48 4.41
CA VAL A 791 -38.57 7.84 4.91
C VAL A 791 -39.67 7.28 4.00
N ALA A 792 -39.44 7.24 2.69
CA ALA A 792 -40.36 6.60 1.75
C ALA A 792 -40.49 5.10 2.03
N GLU A 793 -39.36 4.40 2.26
CA GLU A 793 -39.38 3.00 2.69
C GLU A 793 -40.14 2.81 4.02
N GLU A 794 -39.86 3.64 5.01
CA GLU A 794 -40.49 3.55 6.34
C GLU A 794 -42.02 3.72 6.27
N ILE A 795 -42.52 4.63 5.42
CA ILE A 795 -43.96 4.90 5.28
C ILE A 795 -44.67 3.80 4.48
N ILE A 796 -44.04 3.25 3.44
CA ILE A 796 -44.67 2.27 2.54
C ILE A 796 -44.48 0.83 3.01
N CYS A 797 -43.25 0.46 3.38
CA CYS A 797 -42.89 -0.89 3.80
C CYS A 797 -43.07 -1.11 5.31
N GLY A 798 -43.15 -0.02 6.09
CA GLY A 798 -43.24 -0.06 7.55
C GLY A 798 -41.87 0.01 8.22
N LYS A 799 -41.86 0.43 9.50
CA LYS A 799 -40.65 0.74 10.26
C LYS A 799 -39.70 -0.44 10.44
N ASP A 800 -40.25 -1.65 10.60
CA ASP A 800 -39.46 -2.87 10.80
C ASP A 800 -38.85 -3.41 9.50
N ASN A 801 -39.32 -2.92 8.34
CA ASN A 801 -38.89 -3.36 7.02
C ASN A 801 -37.99 -2.35 6.29
N VAL A 802 -37.47 -1.33 7.00
CA VAL A 802 -36.52 -0.38 6.43
C VAL A 802 -35.22 -1.10 6.09
N THR A 803 -34.72 -0.91 4.87
CA THR A 803 -33.57 -1.65 4.36
C THR A 803 -32.24 -1.01 4.73
N SER A 804 -31.15 -1.78 4.58
CA SER A 804 -29.78 -1.25 4.67
C SER A 804 -29.37 -0.41 3.46
N GLY A 805 -30.21 -0.28 2.43
CA GLY A 805 -29.94 0.50 1.22
C GLY A 805 -29.70 1.99 1.52
N ALA A 806 -30.39 2.54 2.52
CA ALA A 806 -30.26 3.94 2.94
C ALA A 806 -28.94 4.29 3.67
N HIS A 807 -27.99 3.35 3.78
CA HIS A 807 -26.74 3.58 4.52
C HIS A 807 -25.95 4.78 3.98
N ASN A 808 -25.76 4.86 2.66
CA ASN A 808 -24.97 5.93 2.04
C ASN A 808 -25.61 7.30 2.28
N ASP A 809 -26.93 7.40 2.20
CA ASP A 809 -27.64 8.67 2.38
C ASP A 809 -27.58 9.17 3.82
N ILE A 810 -27.62 8.24 4.80
CA ILE A 810 -27.39 8.56 6.21
C ILE A 810 -25.96 9.05 6.43
N VAL A 811 -24.96 8.42 5.79
CA VAL A 811 -23.57 8.87 5.88
C VAL A 811 -23.40 10.28 5.29
N GLN A 812 -24.00 10.56 4.13
CA GLN A 812 -23.97 11.89 3.52
C GLN A 812 -24.67 12.94 4.37
N ALA A 813 -25.88 12.65 4.87
CA ALA A 813 -26.60 13.56 5.74
C ALA A 813 -25.82 13.85 7.03
N THR A 814 -25.22 12.83 7.64
CA THR A 814 -24.39 12.99 8.84
C THR A 814 -23.15 13.84 8.55
N LYS A 815 -22.52 13.66 7.39
CA LYS A 815 -21.37 14.47 6.96
C LYS A 815 -21.76 15.94 6.78
N ILE A 816 -22.85 16.21 6.08
CA ILE A 816 -23.36 17.58 5.87
C ILE A 816 -23.70 18.23 7.21
N ALA A 817 -24.45 17.54 8.07
CA ALA A 817 -24.81 18.03 9.40
C ALA A 817 -23.57 18.31 10.27
N LYS A 818 -22.55 17.43 10.21
CA LYS A 818 -21.27 17.65 10.89
C LYS A 818 -20.59 18.92 10.38
N GLN A 819 -20.48 19.11 9.06
CA GLN A 819 -19.84 20.30 8.48
C GLN A 819 -20.59 21.60 8.83
N MET A 820 -21.94 21.56 8.81
CA MET A 820 -22.76 22.69 9.26
C MET A 820 -22.44 23.11 10.69
N VAL A 821 -22.25 22.15 11.59
CA VAL A 821 -22.00 22.41 13.02
C VAL A 821 -20.53 22.78 13.28
N THR A 822 -19.56 22.05 12.69
CA THR A 822 -18.14 22.20 13.05
C THR A 822 -17.35 23.14 12.15
N GLN A 823 -17.65 23.20 10.85
CA GLN A 823 -16.85 23.97 9.88
C GLN A 823 -17.51 25.31 9.55
N PHE A 824 -18.82 25.30 9.33
CA PHE A 824 -19.55 26.48 8.86
C PHE A 824 -20.17 27.33 9.96
N GLY A 825 -20.19 26.85 11.21
CA GLY A 825 -20.72 27.61 12.34
C GLY A 825 -22.22 27.90 12.24
N MET A 826 -23.00 27.01 11.63
CA MET A 826 -24.44 27.19 11.36
C MET A 826 -25.36 26.76 12.53
N SER A 827 -24.78 26.35 13.67
CA SER A 827 -25.51 26.01 14.90
C SER A 827 -25.41 27.13 15.93
N ASP A 828 -26.55 27.51 16.49
CA ASP A 828 -26.63 28.57 17.50
C ASP A 828 -26.05 28.12 18.86
N LYS A 829 -26.04 26.81 19.16
CA LYS A 829 -25.53 26.27 20.43
C LYS A 829 -24.01 26.18 20.49
N VAL A 830 -23.38 25.83 19.36
CA VAL A 830 -21.91 25.79 19.24
C VAL A 830 -21.36 27.18 18.93
N GLY A 831 -22.12 27.97 18.16
CA GLY A 831 -21.73 29.31 17.71
C GLY A 831 -20.87 29.28 16.45
N PRO A 832 -20.47 30.46 15.95
CA PRO A 832 -19.68 30.61 14.72
C PRO A 832 -18.19 30.32 14.96
N VAL A 833 -17.87 29.11 15.44
CA VAL A 833 -16.50 28.65 15.72
C VAL A 833 -16.16 27.49 14.79
N ALA A 834 -14.98 27.56 14.16
CA ALA A 834 -14.47 26.48 13.32
C ALA A 834 -13.69 25.46 14.16
N HIS A 835 -14.10 24.20 14.07
CA HIS A 835 -13.42 23.04 14.64
C HIS A 835 -12.95 22.12 13.51
N GLN A 836 -11.65 22.10 13.23
CA GLN A 836 -11.06 21.20 12.23
C GLN A 836 -11.09 19.75 12.73
N ASP A 837 -11.14 18.77 11.83
CA ASP A 837 -11.29 17.35 12.22
C ASP A 837 -10.14 16.85 13.11
N GLU A 838 -8.92 17.37 12.94
CA GLU A 838 -7.76 17.06 13.80
C GLU A 838 -7.92 17.62 15.22
N ASP A 839 -8.51 18.81 15.34
CA ASP A 839 -8.73 19.52 16.60
C ASP A 839 -9.88 18.92 17.40
N ILE A 840 -10.81 18.20 16.75
CA ILE A 840 -11.94 17.56 17.43
C ILE A 840 -11.45 16.67 18.57
N TYR A 841 -10.33 15.96 18.41
CA TYR A 841 -9.77 15.12 19.46
C TYR A 841 -9.35 15.92 20.70
N GLN A 842 -8.89 17.16 20.51
CA GLN A 842 -8.41 18.04 21.57
C GLN A 842 -9.54 18.81 22.28
N LEU A 843 -10.77 18.80 21.73
CA LEU A 843 -11.92 19.47 22.35
C LEU A 843 -12.34 18.85 23.69
N SER A 844 -12.94 19.69 24.54
CA SER A 844 -13.53 19.27 25.81
C SER A 844 -14.66 18.24 25.59
N ALA A 845 -14.87 17.35 26.56
CA ALA A 845 -15.95 16.36 26.48
C ALA A 845 -17.34 17.02 26.39
N GLN A 846 -17.54 18.15 27.07
CA GLN A 846 -18.80 18.90 27.02
C GLN A 846 -19.06 19.46 25.62
N THR A 847 -18.05 20.06 24.98
CA THR A 847 -18.19 20.59 23.61
C THR A 847 -18.51 19.47 22.61
N LYS A 848 -17.84 18.31 22.74
CA LYS A 848 -18.12 17.14 21.90
C LYS A 848 -19.57 16.67 22.02
N LEU A 849 -20.09 16.57 23.25
CA LEU A 849 -21.49 16.18 23.49
C LEU A 849 -22.48 17.18 22.87
N VAL A 850 -22.20 18.48 22.96
CA VAL A 850 -23.04 19.51 22.33
C VAL A 850 -23.05 19.33 20.81
N ILE A 851 -21.87 19.17 20.19
CA ILE A 851 -21.73 18.95 18.74
C ILE A 851 -22.51 17.68 18.31
N GLU A 852 -22.32 16.55 18.99
CA GLU A 852 -23.00 15.30 18.66
C GLU A 852 -24.52 15.41 18.82
N SER A 853 -24.99 16.09 19.89
CA SER A 853 -26.42 16.30 20.12
C SER A 853 -27.06 17.15 19.02
N GLU A 854 -26.33 18.15 18.52
CA GLU A 854 -26.81 19.03 17.46
C GLU A 854 -26.85 18.32 16.10
N ILE A 855 -25.82 17.54 15.78
CA ILE A 855 -25.80 16.72 14.55
C ILE A 855 -27.01 15.78 14.53
N ARG A 856 -27.29 15.08 15.65
CA ARG A 856 -28.47 14.22 15.76
C ARG A 856 -29.77 15.01 15.56
N SER A 857 -29.89 16.16 16.22
CA SER A 857 -31.09 17.01 16.13
C SER A 857 -31.35 17.49 14.70
N LEU A 858 -30.32 17.88 13.95
CA LEU A 858 -30.44 18.30 12.55
C LEU A 858 -30.95 17.16 11.65
N VAL A 859 -30.37 15.96 11.80
CA VAL A 859 -30.74 14.79 10.99
C VAL A 859 -32.16 14.31 11.33
N GLU A 860 -32.52 14.22 12.61
CA GLU A 860 -33.89 13.85 13.04
C GLU A 860 -34.94 14.86 12.56
N SER A 861 -34.61 16.15 12.63
CA SER A 861 -35.50 17.20 12.11
C SER A 861 -35.68 17.10 10.59
N ALA A 862 -34.62 16.76 9.85
CA ALA A 862 -34.71 16.52 8.40
C ALA A 862 -35.58 15.32 8.07
N GLN A 863 -35.43 14.22 8.81
CA GLN A 863 -36.29 13.03 8.66
C GLN A 863 -37.76 13.37 8.90
N GLN A 864 -38.08 14.19 9.92
CA GLN A 864 -39.45 14.63 10.18
C GLN A 864 -40.01 15.51 9.06
N ARG A 865 -39.23 16.45 8.53
CA ARG A 865 -39.65 17.28 7.39
C ARG A 865 -39.92 16.45 6.14
N ALA A 866 -39.00 15.56 5.78
CA ALA A 866 -39.17 14.62 4.68
C ALA A 866 -40.41 13.74 4.87
N ALA A 867 -40.68 13.27 6.10
CA ALA A 867 -41.86 12.46 6.41
C ALA A 867 -43.16 13.22 6.22
N ASN A 868 -43.20 14.51 6.56
CA ASN A 868 -44.38 15.34 6.32
C ASN A 868 -44.63 15.50 4.82
N ILE A 869 -43.60 15.79 4.02
CA ILE A 869 -43.70 15.94 2.56
C ILE A 869 -44.22 14.64 1.93
N ILE A 870 -43.62 13.49 2.27
CA ILE A 870 -44.01 12.20 1.69
C ILE A 870 -45.42 11.79 2.12
N LYS A 871 -45.85 12.08 3.35
CA LYS A 871 -47.22 11.82 3.79
C LYS A 871 -48.24 12.67 3.05
N THR A 872 -47.94 13.95 2.81
CA THR A 872 -48.83 14.86 2.07
C THR A 872 -48.98 14.45 0.60
N HIS A 873 -47.89 14.00 -0.03
CA HIS A 873 -47.85 13.66 -1.47
C HIS A 873 -47.78 12.13 -1.72
N LYS A 874 -48.42 11.33 -0.86
CA LYS A 874 -48.32 9.86 -0.91
C LYS A 874 -48.81 9.26 -2.24
N ASP A 875 -49.89 9.80 -2.80
CA ASP A 875 -50.48 9.29 -4.06
C ASP A 875 -49.59 9.61 -5.27
N GLU A 876 -48.85 10.72 -5.21
CA GLU A 876 -47.85 11.07 -6.22
C GLU A 876 -46.65 10.14 -6.16
N LEU A 877 -46.20 9.78 -4.94
CA LEU A 877 -45.12 8.80 -4.74
C LEU A 877 -45.48 7.43 -5.36
N HIS A 878 -46.71 6.96 -5.17
CA HIS A 878 -47.17 5.70 -5.76
C HIS A 878 -47.10 5.73 -7.29
N ARG A 879 -47.63 6.78 -7.91
CA ARG A 879 -47.58 6.95 -9.38
C ARG A 879 -46.15 7.03 -9.90
N LEU A 880 -45.28 7.75 -9.21
CA LEU A 880 -43.88 7.88 -9.59
C LEU A 880 -43.12 6.55 -9.46
N ALA A 881 -43.34 5.81 -8.38
CA ALA A 881 -42.72 4.51 -8.17
C ALA A 881 -43.17 3.49 -9.23
N ASP A 882 -44.47 3.47 -9.56
CA ASP A 882 -44.99 2.57 -10.60
C ASP A 882 -44.43 2.93 -11.99
N ALA A 883 -44.31 4.22 -12.31
CA ALA A 883 -43.66 4.68 -13.53
C ALA A 883 -42.17 4.27 -13.58
N LEU A 884 -41.43 4.39 -12.47
CA LEU A 884 -40.04 3.94 -12.36
C LEU A 884 -39.91 2.42 -12.55
N ILE A 885 -40.86 1.63 -12.07
CA ILE A 885 -40.83 0.16 -12.25
C ILE A 885 -40.97 -0.21 -13.74
N ILE A 886 -41.82 0.51 -14.48
CA ILE A 886 -42.10 0.28 -15.90
C ILE A 886 -40.96 0.78 -16.79
N HIS A 887 -40.53 2.03 -16.61
CA HIS A 887 -39.58 2.70 -17.50
C HIS A 887 -38.12 2.60 -17.05
N GLU A 888 -37.88 2.20 -15.79
CA GLU A 888 -36.57 2.03 -15.14
C GLU A 888 -35.72 3.31 -14.97
N THR A 889 -35.89 4.29 -15.84
CA THR A 889 -35.28 5.61 -15.78
C THR A 889 -36.30 6.65 -16.24
N LEU A 890 -36.38 7.77 -15.51
CA LEU A 890 -37.23 8.91 -15.85
C LEU A 890 -36.40 10.20 -15.79
N THR A 891 -36.56 11.06 -16.79
CA THR A 891 -36.06 12.44 -16.83
C THR A 891 -36.95 13.37 -16.01
N GLN A 892 -36.47 14.57 -15.69
CA GLN A 892 -37.27 15.56 -14.93
C GLN A 892 -38.67 15.78 -15.54
N GLU A 893 -38.77 15.96 -16.86
CA GLU A 893 -40.04 16.20 -17.54
C GLU A 893 -40.99 15.00 -17.41
N GLU A 894 -40.46 13.78 -17.55
CA GLU A 894 -41.22 12.54 -17.37
C GLU A 894 -41.66 12.32 -15.92
N ILE A 895 -40.84 12.72 -14.94
CA ILE A 895 -41.19 12.69 -13.52
C ILE A 895 -42.36 13.64 -13.23
N GLU A 896 -42.33 14.86 -13.76
CA GLU A 896 -43.43 15.81 -13.61
C GLU A 896 -44.73 15.31 -14.28
N LEU A 897 -44.63 14.63 -15.42
CA LEU A 897 -45.77 13.99 -16.09
C LEU A 897 -46.34 12.83 -15.27
N ALA A 898 -45.47 11.96 -14.74
CA ALA A 898 -45.87 10.85 -13.88
C ALA A 898 -46.58 11.32 -12.61
N ILE A 899 -46.09 12.40 -11.98
CA ILE A 899 -46.72 13.02 -10.81
C ILE A 899 -48.11 13.60 -11.17
N LYS A 900 -48.27 14.18 -12.36
CA LYS A 900 -49.56 14.66 -12.86
C LYS A 900 -50.50 13.52 -13.28
N GLY A 901 -50.01 12.28 -13.38
CA GLY A 901 -50.77 11.11 -13.80
C GLY A 901 -51.06 11.08 -15.30
N LYS A 902 -50.16 11.64 -16.11
CA LYS A 902 -50.28 11.71 -17.58
C LYS A 902 -49.33 10.76 -18.29
#